data_AF-A0A926G944-F1
#
_entry.id   AF-A0A926G944-F1
#
_cell.length_a   1.000
_cell.length_b   1.000
_cell.length_c   1.000
_cell.angle_alpha   90.00
_cell.angle_beta   90.00
_cell.angle_gamma   90.00
#
_symmetry.space_group_name_H-M   'P 1'
#
loop_
_entity.id
_entity.type
_entity.pdbx_description
1 polymer ?
#
loop_
_entity_poly.entity_id
_entity_poly.type
_entity_poly.pdbx_seq_one_letter_code
_entity_poly.pdbx_strand_id
1 'polypeptide(L)'
;MTLPTSYKTGRVSVTAGSTTVAGASTLWLAAGLNPGDVFWAAGLSVSIQSIDGNGKITLAYPWPGATLVSILYEIRFASDASRVLAASREVLRRLADGEFISFDGISVATGGENSAVSYANGLLTIPRGKRGAVNFSELTVRTGNPGSNVSIANNILTIPRGADGDVSAAQLTVETNRRIAGLRDAGALPLVSVAGTADAITANLAASLVEGGIVVGASSMVELIPVAANTGPATLQVGTDSVRTIVTETGAQLGAGALRTGVSYILRRRGSTWRIISGLVLAGDLTAERTERNLNNALAGMVMLENIAGSGDAITADMPSLLIGTGIAASNLRNIRFTVPAENGGTPTINIGGTGAVQIFDTRNVALPAGTLKPGQVYDATKIAGRWRLLSPEVSRADHQAEVTARQAGESALNSRVDTVTQRNLHTGAAVGQLQQQQDFAGDDVILAHDRSGNVVGWFDDRGRLVLGGLLTGDYRAGDDAAIIAADQSGRPVIWVTMDGKFGSAPIDWTRQPLTGFDWGAVFAGGFAGDPLVVMGDASGRALIWVDEAGQLFGGGGGGGGISRRQPATSGNAWQPIDDGTSLRYLSDQYQGRIMGFEERAGLNLAETGPNAVGVIAYGGGGALVTRPVPEDWRYHIRRPDLGHDGGMLSAEAIAAMMLTDRRARNLSLPTVIAMTAGLGSPTASETNAASPLYSTVLGQIAQSVLKLAEWDKALIVDRVAMSLLAGAPQTSEIAADNEYASTAAALRADIVLATGQSQPPLIVVSPSAGTRGGDASAVALAESKLDAAHPALGLVVAGPRHVYALQEGTLATLTAEGAMMQSELEAIAVREIHAGRLWYCPRLSSATIRDATITAYFLSMSDLMIPAAGEHGLSITGITNGVTVTNVALAGRIATITLSGNPTGDLKLNCAWGRTGNPTGARPFNRSDIRDDFWEPSRILPHHVHFRQALPASVSVTAA
;
A
#
# COMPACT_ATOMS: atom_id res chain seq x y z
N MET A 1 -3.42 -7.68 30.40
CA MET A 1 -4.19 -8.10 31.58
C MET A 1 -5.29 -7.07 31.76
N THR A 2 -6.56 -7.43 31.58
CA THR A 2 -7.69 -6.54 31.85
C THR A 2 -7.89 -6.47 33.36
N LEU A 3 -7.74 -5.29 33.96
CA LEU A 3 -8.10 -5.09 35.37
C LEU A 3 -9.60 -5.41 35.56
N PRO A 4 -9.99 -6.10 36.64
CA PRO A 4 -11.39 -6.34 36.95
C PRO A 4 -12.14 -5.00 36.95
N THR A 5 -13.33 -4.93 36.37
CA THR A 5 -14.10 -3.67 36.28
C THR A 5 -14.80 -3.29 37.59
N SER A 6 -14.88 -4.21 38.56
CA SER A 6 -15.45 -3.96 39.88
C SER A 6 -14.87 -4.86 40.98
N TYR A 7 -14.97 -4.41 42.24
CA TYR A 7 -14.61 -5.12 43.46
C TYR A 7 -15.82 -5.24 44.40
N LYS A 8 -16.10 -6.45 44.93
CA LYS A 8 -17.33 -6.74 45.72
C LYS A 8 -17.10 -7.58 46.98
N THR A 9 -15.85 -7.87 47.34
CA THR A 9 -15.55 -8.79 48.46
C THR A 9 -15.73 -8.10 49.81
N GLY A 10 -16.42 -8.76 50.75
CA GLY A 10 -16.64 -8.26 52.12
C GLY A 10 -17.99 -7.54 52.31
N ARG A 11 -18.15 -6.88 53.46
CA ARG A 11 -19.33 -6.06 53.80
C ARG A 11 -18.90 -4.70 54.31
N VAL A 12 -19.79 -3.70 54.24
CA VAL A 12 -19.48 -2.31 54.62
C VAL A 12 -20.51 -1.69 55.54
N SER A 13 -20.06 -0.72 56.33
CA SER A 13 -20.89 0.16 57.17
C SER A 13 -20.51 1.62 56.93
N VAL A 14 -21.51 2.49 56.81
CA VAL A 14 -21.34 3.94 56.65
C VAL A 14 -22.49 4.67 57.33
N THR A 15 -22.19 5.65 58.17
CA THR A 15 -23.20 6.47 58.85
C THR A 15 -23.71 7.57 57.92
N ALA A 16 -25.01 7.89 57.99
CA ALA A 16 -25.60 9.01 57.24
C ALA A 16 -24.80 10.31 57.47
N GLY A 17 -24.42 11.00 56.38
CA GLY A 17 -23.61 12.21 56.45
C GLY A 17 -22.14 12.02 56.83
N SER A 18 -21.65 10.78 57.00
CA SER A 18 -20.23 10.50 57.22
C SER A 18 -19.49 10.33 55.90
N THR A 19 -18.20 10.68 55.87
CA THR A 19 -17.29 10.35 54.77
C THR A 19 -16.55 9.03 55.01
N THR A 20 -16.62 8.45 56.21
CA THR A 20 -15.86 7.22 56.52
C THR A 20 -16.71 5.98 56.25
N VAL A 21 -16.16 5.04 55.47
CA VAL A 21 -16.74 3.71 55.28
C VAL A 21 -15.83 2.67 55.93
N ALA A 22 -16.41 1.85 56.82
CA ALA A 22 -15.72 0.73 57.45
C ALA A 22 -16.08 -0.57 56.73
N GLY A 23 -15.06 -1.33 56.33
CA GLY A 23 -15.18 -2.63 55.69
C GLY A 23 -14.88 -3.78 56.65
N ALA A 24 -15.65 -4.85 56.57
CA ALA A 24 -15.42 -6.12 57.25
C ALA A 24 -15.13 -7.21 56.21
N SER A 25 -14.01 -7.91 56.38
CA SER A 25 -13.49 -8.90 55.40
C SER A 25 -13.27 -8.31 54.00
N THR A 26 -12.87 -7.05 53.94
CA THR A 26 -12.48 -6.34 52.72
C THR A 26 -10.95 -6.35 52.58
N LEU A 27 -10.44 -6.25 51.35
CA LEU A 27 -9.00 -6.20 51.03
C LEU A 27 -8.74 -5.03 50.06
N TRP A 28 -9.24 -3.84 50.38
CA TRP A 28 -9.24 -2.70 49.46
C TRP A 28 -7.86 -2.25 48.98
N LEU A 29 -6.89 -2.17 49.88
CA LEU A 29 -5.53 -1.78 49.52
C LEU A 29 -4.85 -2.87 48.67
N ALA A 30 -5.01 -4.14 49.07
CA ALA A 30 -4.44 -5.27 48.36
C ALA A 30 -5.12 -5.53 46.99
N ALA A 31 -6.37 -5.12 46.82
CA ALA A 31 -7.12 -5.22 45.57
C ALA A 31 -6.83 -4.07 44.59
N GLY A 32 -5.92 -3.16 44.93
CA GLY A 32 -5.47 -2.08 44.03
C GLY A 32 -6.50 -0.96 43.85
N LEU A 33 -7.38 -0.72 44.83
CA LEU A 33 -8.26 0.45 44.80
C LEU A 33 -7.45 1.73 44.95
N ASN A 34 -7.83 2.77 44.23
CA ASN A 34 -7.16 4.08 44.28
C ASN A 34 -8.17 5.22 44.46
N PRO A 35 -7.72 6.40 44.95
CA PRO A 35 -8.54 7.61 44.94
C PRO A 35 -9.17 7.86 43.56
N GLY A 36 -10.43 8.27 43.54
CA GLY A 36 -11.23 8.48 42.34
C GLY A 36 -12.08 7.28 41.91
N ASP A 37 -11.88 6.09 42.49
CA ASP A 37 -12.81 4.97 42.33
C ASP A 37 -14.18 5.29 42.93
N VAL A 38 -15.23 4.60 42.46
CA VAL A 38 -16.61 4.90 42.86
C VAL A 38 -17.11 3.83 43.81
N PHE A 39 -17.40 4.21 45.05
CA PHE A 39 -18.10 3.38 46.03
C PHE A 39 -19.60 3.42 45.77
N TRP A 40 -20.22 2.26 45.59
CA TRP A 40 -21.65 2.10 45.33
C TRP A 40 -22.30 1.16 46.35
N ALA A 41 -23.35 1.64 47.02
CA ALA A 41 -24.12 0.88 47.99
C ALA A 41 -25.57 1.41 48.09
N ALA A 42 -26.54 0.53 48.33
CA ALA A 42 -27.96 0.89 48.47
C ALA A 42 -28.50 1.81 47.33
N GLY A 43 -28.04 1.62 46.09
CA GLY A 43 -28.47 2.41 44.94
C GLY A 43 -27.78 3.77 44.77
N LEU A 44 -26.90 4.15 45.70
CA LEU A 44 -26.21 5.44 45.71
C LEU A 44 -24.71 5.26 45.45
N SER A 45 -24.07 6.24 44.81
CA SER A 45 -22.64 6.24 44.51
C SER A 45 -21.95 7.49 45.05
N VAL A 46 -20.74 7.32 45.61
CA VAL A 46 -19.86 8.42 46.00
C VAL A 46 -18.42 8.07 45.62
N SER A 47 -17.65 9.05 45.13
CA SER A 47 -16.23 8.86 44.82
C SER A 47 -15.40 8.68 46.08
N ILE A 48 -14.35 7.87 45.99
CA ILE A 48 -13.39 7.60 47.05
C ILE A 48 -12.31 8.69 47.02
N GLN A 49 -12.06 9.34 48.15
CA GLN A 49 -10.99 10.33 48.33
C GLN A 49 -9.67 9.67 48.74
N SER A 50 -9.71 8.74 49.68
CA SER A 50 -8.51 8.00 50.12
C SER A 50 -8.85 6.56 50.54
N ILE A 51 -7.85 5.68 50.41
CA ILE A 51 -7.89 4.32 50.93
C ILE A 51 -7.00 4.30 52.17
N ASP A 52 -7.61 4.21 53.34
CA ASP A 52 -6.91 4.32 54.63
C ASP A 52 -6.47 2.94 55.15
N GLY A 53 -6.78 1.86 54.41
CA GLY A 53 -6.35 0.49 54.68
C GLY A 53 -7.29 -0.55 54.05
N ASN A 54 -7.02 -1.83 54.29
CA ASN A 54 -7.86 -2.92 53.74
C ASN A 54 -9.33 -2.88 54.21
N GLY A 55 -9.60 -2.27 55.38
CA GLY A 55 -10.93 -2.18 56.01
C GLY A 55 -11.47 -0.76 56.17
N LYS A 56 -10.84 0.27 55.57
CA LYS A 56 -11.30 1.66 55.72
C LYS A 56 -11.02 2.48 54.46
N ILE A 57 -12.04 3.20 53.98
CA ILE A 57 -11.92 4.24 52.95
C ILE A 57 -12.58 5.53 53.42
N THR A 58 -12.11 6.64 52.88
CA THR A 58 -12.73 7.97 53.03
C THR A 58 -13.32 8.40 51.70
N LEU A 59 -14.60 8.79 51.70
CA LEU A 59 -15.37 9.29 50.56
C LEU A 59 -15.10 10.79 50.34
N ALA A 60 -15.12 11.24 49.09
CA ALA A 60 -14.94 12.64 48.73
C ALA A 60 -16.12 13.53 49.12
N TYR A 61 -17.30 12.94 49.34
CA TYR A 61 -18.50 13.64 49.82
C TYR A 61 -19.17 12.84 50.96
N PRO A 62 -19.84 13.53 51.90
CA PRO A 62 -20.66 12.88 52.91
C PRO A 62 -21.66 11.89 52.28
N TRP A 63 -21.83 10.73 52.90
CA TRP A 63 -22.76 9.70 52.43
C TRP A 63 -24.20 10.25 52.36
N PRO A 64 -24.84 10.29 51.17
CA PRO A 64 -26.12 10.94 50.99
C PRO A 64 -27.33 10.09 51.42
N GLY A 65 -27.10 8.80 51.73
CA GLY A 65 -28.15 7.87 52.12
C GLY A 65 -28.32 7.73 53.64
N ALA A 66 -29.28 6.89 54.04
CA ALA A 66 -29.42 6.45 55.43
C ALA A 66 -28.19 5.67 55.91
N THR A 67 -28.02 5.54 57.23
CA THR A 67 -26.96 4.73 57.84
C THR A 67 -27.08 3.27 57.40
N LEU A 68 -25.96 2.72 56.92
CA LEU A 68 -25.85 1.34 56.45
C LEU A 68 -24.92 0.57 57.39
N VAL A 69 -25.31 -0.65 57.77
CA VAL A 69 -24.54 -1.49 58.68
C VAL A 69 -24.40 -2.90 58.09
N SER A 70 -23.15 -3.31 57.84
CA SER A 70 -22.80 -4.65 57.34
C SER A 70 -23.56 -5.08 56.07
N ILE A 71 -23.64 -4.19 55.08
CA ILE A 71 -24.34 -4.44 53.81
C ILE A 71 -23.39 -4.86 52.68
N LEU A 72 -23.96 -5.37 51.58
CA LEU A 72 -23.24 -5.59 50.32
C LEU A 72 -23.00 -4.26 49.59
N TYR A 73 -21.92 -4.22 48.81
CA TYR A 73 -21.49 -3.04 48.08
C TYR A 73 -20.75 -3.43 46.79
N GLU A 74 -20.44 -2.44 45.97
CA GLU A 74 -19.59 -2.55 44.79
C GLU A 74 -18.66 -1.34 44.73
N ILE A 75 -17.39 -1.55 44.42
CA ILE A 75 -16.48 -0.47 44.04
C ILE A 75 -16.15 -0.64 42.56
N ARG A 76 -16.40 0.41 41.76
CA ARG A 76 -16.08 0.44 40.34
C ARG A 76 -14.76 1.15 40.12
N PHE A 77 -13.86 0.50 39.39
CA PHE A 77 -12.56 1.09 39.07
C PHE A 77 -12.75 2.19 38.02
N ALA A 78 -12.21 3.37 38.28
CA ALA A 78 -12.05 4.39 37.27
C ALA A 78 -11.04 3.92 36.22
N SER A 79 -11.31 4.20 34.94
CA SER A 79 -10.39 3.83 33.85
C SER A 79 -9.02 4.43 34.07
N ASP A 80 -7.97 3.62 33.89
CA ASP A 80 -6.58 4.08 33.96
C ASP A 80 -6.32 5.22 32.96
N ALA A 81 -7.01 5.23 31.82
CA ALA A 81 -6.93 6.34 30.87
C ALA A 81 -7.41 7.67 31.47
N SER A 82 -8.46 7.65 32.31
CA SER A 82 -8.96 8.85 32.99
C SER A 82 -8.02 9.32 34.10
N ARG A 83 -7.37 8.37 34.79
CA ARG A 83 -6.37 8.67 35.84
C ARG A 83 -5.07 9.21 35.26
N VAL A 84 -4.57 8.59 34.21
CA VAL A 84 -3.39 9.07 33.46
C VAL A 84 -3.69 10.45 32.90
N LEU A 85 -4.87 10.68 32.32
CA LEU A 85 -5.23 12.01 31.82
C LEU A 85 -5.31 13.06 32.93
N ALA A 86 -5.84 12.72 34.11
CA ALA A 86 -5.89 13.64 35.26
C ALA A 86 -4.49 13.92 35.83
N ALA A 87 -3.66 12.89 35.99
CA ALA A 87 -2.27 13.01 36.43
C ALA A 87 -1.43 13.81 35.42
N SER A 88 -1.60 13.55 34.12
CA SER A 88 -0.97 14.33 33.06
C SER A 88 -1.41 15.78 33.07
N ARG A 89 -2.70 16.08 33.33
CA ARG A 89 -3.20 17.46 33.48
C ARG A 89 -2.61 18.16 34.71
N GLU A 90 -2.46 17.46 35.83
CA GLU A 90 -1.86 18.03 37.03
C GLU A 90 -0.36 18.27 36.87
N VAL A 91 0.36 17.36 36.21
CA VAL A 91 1.76 17.54 35.83
C VAL A 91 1.91 18.71 34.86
N LEU A 92 1.05 18.79 33.84
CA LEU A 92 1.02 19.92 32.90
C LEU A 92 0.69 21.24 33.59
N ARG A 93 -0.23 21.23 34.57
CA ARG A 93 -0.58 22.42 35.36
C ARG A 93 0.61 22.90 36.21
N ARG A 94 1.29 21.98 36.91
CA ARG A 94 2.49 22.31 37.71
C ARG A 94 3.66 22.77 36.85
N LEU A 95 3.83 22.19 35.66
CA LEU A 95 4.78 22.66 34.65
C LEU A 95 4.42 24.05 34.13
N ALA A 96 3.14 24.33 33.90
CA ALA A 96 2.66 25.65 33.48
C ALA A 96 2.80 26.73 34.57
N ASP A 97 2.68 26.33 35.84
CA ASP A 97 2.86 27.21 37.01
C ASP A 97 4.35 27.46 37.36
N GLY A 98 5.30 26.88 36.60
CA GLY A 98 6.74 27.09 36.77
C GLY A 98 7.36 26.35 37.97
N GLU A 99 6.61 25.43 38.57
CA GLU A 99 7.05 24.66 39.73
C GLU A 99 7.85 23.44 39.27
N PHE A 100 9.17 23.59 39.11
CA PHE A 100 10.06 22.45 38.90
C PHE A 100 10.07 21.59 40.16
N ILE A 101 9.36 20.46 40.12
CA ILE A 101 9.42 19.44 41.15
C ILE A 101 10.85 18.92 41.19
N SER A 102 11.61 19.29 42.23
CA SER A 102 12.77 18.54 42.65
C SER A 102 12.34 17.08 42.82
N PHE A 103 12.95 16.15 42.08
CA PHE A 103 12.65 14.71 42.17
C PHE A 103 12.92 14.11 43.56
N ASP A 104 13.47 14.91 44.47
CA ASP A 104 13.74 14.62 45.87
C ASP A 104 12.47 14.35 46.72
N GLY A 105 11.27 14.59 46.17
CA GLY A 105 9.99 14.34 46.83
C GLY A 105 9.23 13.08 46.38
N ILE A 106 9.65 12.38 45.31
CA ILE A 106 8.99 11.14 44.88
C ILE A 106 9.57 9.98 45.71
N SER A 107 9.06 9.86 46.94
CA SER A 107 9.13 8.58 47.64
C SER A 107 8.12 7.65 46.98
N VAL A 108 8.63 6.69 46.20
CA VAL A 108 7.86 5.49 45.89
C VAL A 108 7.58 4.83 47.24
N ALA A 109 6.32 4.87 47.67
CA ALA A 109 5.86 4.16 48.84
C ALA A 109 6.09 2.66 48.62
N THR A 110 7.25 2.17 49.04
CA THR A 110 7.49 0.76 49.23
C THR A 110 6.81 0.39 50.53
N GLY A 111 5.61 -0.16 50.43
CA GLY A 111 5.00 -0.87 51.54
C GLY A 111 5.90 -2.05 51.91
N GLY A 112 6.62 -1.93 53.02
CA GLY A 112 7.44 -3.00 53.57
C GLY A 112 8.63 -2.49 54.36
N GLU A 113 8.45 -2.39 55.68
CA GLU A 113 9.44 -2.35 56.76
C GLU A 113 10.93 -2.48 56.34
N ASN A 114 11.67 -1.35 56.26
CA ASN A 114 12.96 -1.17 56.94
C ASN A 114 13.64 0.18 56.62
N SER A 115 14.06 0.83 57.71
CA SER A 115 15.18 1.76 57.83
C SER A 115 15.02 3.19 57.28
N ALA A 116 14.47 4.05 58.14
CA ALA A 116 14.82 5.46 58.19
C ALA A 116 16.31 5.62 58.56
N VAL A 117 17.04 6.47 57.82
CA VAL A 117 18.34 7.00 58.27
C VAL A 117 18.20 8.51 58.37
N SER A 118 18.10 8.99 59.61
CA SER A 118 18.26 10.40 59.96
C SER A 118 19.74 10.77 59.93
N TYR A 119 20.08 11.89 59.28
CA TYR A 119 21.40 12.51 59.35
C TYR A 119 21.40 13.57 60.45
N ALA A 120 22.06 13.27 61.57
CA ALA A 120 22.40 14.26 62.59
C ALA A 120 23.92 14.19 62.87
N ASN A 121 24.60 15.28 62.53
CA ASN A 121 25.97 15.67 62.92
C ASN A 121 27.06 14.59 62.79
N GLY A 122 27.66 14.56 61.60
CA GLY A 122 28.66 13.59 61.18
C GLY A 122 29.86 13.41 62.10
N LEU A 123 30.03 12.18 62.57
CA LEU A 123 31.28 11.41 62.56
C LEU A 123 30.95 9.96 62.94
N LEU A 124 31.21 8.98 62.07
CA LEU A 124 31.12 7.55 62.41
C LEU A 124 32.48 6.90 62.22
N THR A 125 33.12 6.53 63.34
CA THR A 125 34.39 5.79 63.36
C THR A 125 34.12 4.32 63.65
N ILE A 126 34.51 3.40 62.76
CA ILE A 126 34.41 1.94 62.98
C ILE A 126 35.82 1.31 63.08
N PRO A 127 36.09 0.41 64.04
CA PRO A 127 37.42 -0.16 64.27
C PRO A 127 37.81 -1.25 63.26
N ARG A 128 39.10 -1.33 62.95
CA ARG A 128 39.70 -2.32 62.04
C ARG A 128 39.49 -3.76 62.53
N GLY A 129 38.85 -4.60 61.72
CA GLY A 129 39.00 -6.05 61.87
C GLY A 129 37.92 -7.00 61.34
N LYS A 130 37.24 -6.76 60.21
CA LYS A 130 36.60 -7.84 59.42
C LYS A 130 36.59 -7.50 57.92
N ARG A 131 37.08 -8.42 57.09
CA ARG A 131 37.02 -8.34 55.61
C ARG A 131 35.63 -8.78 55.16
N GLY A 132 34.84 -7.84 54.69
CA GLY A 132 33.61 -8.02 53.92
C GLY A 132 33.53 -6.87 52.91
N ALA A 133 33.15 -7.17 51.68
CA ALA A 133 33.15 -6.23 50.56
C ALA A 133 32.46 -4.90 50.94
N VAL A 134 33.22 -3.81 50.92
CA VAL A 134 32.71 -2.46 51.08
C VAL A 134 32.34 -1.96 49.69
N ASN A 135 31.07 -1.61 49.48
CA ASN A 135 30.64 -0.84 48.32
C ASN A 135 31.29 0.55 48.42
N PHE A 136 32.18 0.87 47.47
CA PHE A 136 32.82 2.18 47.40
C PHE A 136 31.83 3.19 46.81
N SER A 137 31.08 3.89 47.66
CA SER A 137 30.31 5.06 47.22
C SER A 137 30.92 6.40 47.62
N GLU A 138 32.02 6.43 48.38
CA GLU A 138 32.78 7.67 48.61
C GLU A 138 34.29 7.41 48.64
N LEU A 139 34.92 7.52 47.46
CA LEU A 139 36.36 7.72 47.34
C LEU A 139 36.62 9.23 47.26
N THR A 140 36.90 9.86 48.40
CA THR A 140 37.44 11.22 48.40
C THR A 140 38.91 11.16 48.05
N VAL A 141 39.26 11.44 46.79
CA VAL A 141 40.66 11.69 46.39
C VAL A 141 41.06 13.06 46.95
N ARG A 142 41.92 13.07 47.98
CA ARG A 142 42.64 14.29 48.38
C ARG A 142 43.75 14.55 47.36
N THR A 143 43.52 15.47 46.42
CA THR A 143 44.63 16.14 45.72
C THR A 143 45.24 17.15 46.68
N GLY A 144 46.56 17.08 46.91
CA GLY A 144 47.29 17.87 47.90
C GLY A 144 47.42 19.37 47.60
N ASN A 145 46.39 20.04 47.10
CA ASN A 145 46.39 21.48 46.90
C ASN A 145 45.16 22.11 47.60
N PRO A 146 45.35 22.92 48.66
CA PRO A 146 44.24 23.56 49.37
C PRO A 146 43.70 24.72 48.52
N GLY A 147 42.70 24.42 47.67
CA GLY A 147 42.02 25.46 46.88
C GLY A 147 41.18 24.97 45.70
N SER A 148 41.19 23.68 45.36
CA SER A 148 40.48 23.17 44.18
C SER A 148 39.40 22.17 44.57
N ASN A 149 38.14 22.63 44.60
CA ASN A 149 36.99 21.73 44.71
C ASN A 149 36.68 21.17 43.32
N VAL A 150 37.05 19.92 43.07
CA VAL A 150 36.59 19.15 41.89
C VAL A 150 35.34 18.38 42.32
N SER A 151 34.18 18.88 41.89
CA SER A 151 32.93 18.12 41.98
C SER A 151 32.92 17.10 40.84
N ILE A 152 33.18 15.83 41.16
CA ILE A 152 32.98 14.73 40.21
C ILE A 152 31.49 14.37 40.28
N ALA A 153 30.71 14.89 39.34
CA ALA A 153 29.36 14.42 39.13
C ALA A 153 29.42 12.95 38.70
N ASN A 154 28.95 12.06 39.57
CA ASN A 154 28.79 10.64 39.30
C ASN A 154 27.76 10.44 38.19
N ASN A 155 28.20 10.48 36.93
CA ASN A 155 27.44 9.93 35.83
C ASN A 155 28.37 9.20 34.84
N ILE A 156 28.39 7.87 34.98
CA ILE A 156 28.71 6.87 33.95
C ILE A 156 30.02 7.15 33.18
N LEU A 157 31.14 6.86 33.83
CA LEU A 157 32.38 6.54 33.13
C LEU A 157 32.64 5.03 33.24
N THR A 158 32.02 4.24 32.35
CA THR A 158 32.45 2.87 32.13
C THR A 158 33.71 2.93 31.27
N ILE A 159 34.88 2.89 31.90
CA ILE A 159 36.15 2.71 31.17
C ILE A 159 36.16 1.28 30.65
N PRO A 160 36.24 1.04 29.33
CA PRO A 160 36.39 -0.30 28.80
C PRO A 160 37.69 -0.88 29.36
N ARG A 161 37.58 -2.00 30.07
CA ARG A 161 38.71 -2.68 30.68
C ARG A 161 39.51 -3.36 29.58
N GLY A 162 40.46 -2.66 28.97
CA GLY A 162 41.26 -3.22 27.88
C GLY A 162 42.25 -2.26 27.22
N ALA A 163 43.13 -1.62 28.00
CA ALA A 163 44.49 -1.21 27.58
C ALA A 163 45.19 -0.57 28.77
N ASP A 164 46.31 -1.16 29.23
CA ASP A 164 47.18 -0.64 30.29
C ASP A 164 48.02 0.57 29.82
N GLY A 165 47.37 1.59 29.27
CA GLY A 165 48.00 2.87 28.92
C GLY A 165 47.37 3.98 29.73
N ASP A 166 48.18 4.68 30.54
CA ASP A 166 47.75 5.86 31.29
C ASP A 166 47.02 6.85 30.37
N VAL A 167 45.71 7.01 30.58
CA VAL A 167 44.92 8.02 29.88
C VAL A 167 45.39 9.38 30.39
N SER A 168 46.17 10.08 29.58
CA SER A 168 46.69 11.40 29.93
C SER A 168 45.55 12.41 30.12
N ALA A 169 45.74 13.41 30.98
CA ALA A 169 44.78 14.50 31.18
C ALA A 169 44.38 15.20 29.85
N ALA A 170 45.28 15.19 28.86
CA ALA A 170 44.99 15.69 27.51
C ALA A 170 43.93 14.86 26.78
N GLN A 171 43.98 13.52 26.88
CA GLN A 171 42.99 12.63 26.26
C GLN A 171 41.62 12.77 26.93
N LEU A 172 41.58 12.95 28.26
CA LEU A 172 40.33 13.18 28.98
C LEU A 172 39.68 14.52 28.61
N THR A 173 40.49 15.57 28.42
CA THR A 173 40.00 16.87 27.93
C THR A 173 39.44 16.77 26.52
N VAL A 174 40.11 16.03 25.63
CA VAL A 174 39.62 15.81 24.25
C VAL A 174 38.30 15.04 24.24
N GLU A 175 38.18 14.00 25.05
CA GLU A 175 36.94 13.20 25.15
C GLU A 175 35.79 13.99 25.80
N THR A 176 36.09 14.78 26.84
CA THR A 176 35.10 15.68 27.46
C THR A 176 34.59 16.70 26.45
N ASN A 177 35.48 17.33 25.68
CA ASN A 177 35.10 18.26 24.62
C ASN A 177 34.28 17.59 23.51
N ARG A 178 34.58 16.32 23.18
CA ARG A 178 33.81 15.53 22.21
C ARG A 178 32.40 15.23 22.71
N ARG A 179 32.25 14.88 24.00
CA ARG A 179 30.93 14.63 24.61
C ARG A 179 30.09 15.89 24.73
N ILE A 180 30.70 17.02 25.11
CA ILE A 180 30.04 18.32 25.12
C ILE A 180 29.57 18.70 23.71
N ALA A 181 30.39 18.48 22.68
CA ALA A 181 29.99 18.67 21.29
C ALA A 181 28.84 17.75 20.87
N GLY A 182 28.87 16.47 21.28
CA GLY A 182 27.79 15.51 21.02
C GLY A 182 26.46 15.91 21.67
N LEU A 183 26.48 16.31 22.94
CA LEU A 183 25.28 16.78 23.65
C LEU A 183 24.72 18.07 23.04
N ARG A 184 25.60 18.99 22.64
CA ARG A 184 25.22 20.24 21.95
C ARG A 184 24.55 19.98 20.59
N ASP A 185 24.99 18.93 19.88
CA ASP A 185 24.53 18.66 18.52
C ASP A 185 23.32 17.69 18.49
N ALA A 186 23.03 16.98 19.60
CA ALA A 186 21.96 15.99 19.70
C ALA A 186 20.61 16.54 20.21
N GLY A 187 20.56 17.72 20.84
CA GLY A 187 19.35 18.27 21.48
C GLY A 187 19.07 19.74 21.17
N ALA A 188 17.81 20.14 21.32
CA ALA A 188 17.43 21.55 21.30
C ALA A 188 17.80 22.21 22.64
N LEU A 189 18.64 23.25 22.58
CA LEU A 189 19.08 23.99 23.77
C LEU A 189 18.00 25.02 24.15
N PRO A 190 17.38 24.94 25.34
CA PRO A 190 16.39 25.91 25.75
C PRO A 190 17.00 27.30 25.91
N LEU A 191 16.35 28.30 25.32
CA LEU A 191 16.70 29.70 25.49
C LEU A 191 15.95 30.30 26.67
N VAL A 192 16.67 31.08 27.48
CA VAL A 192 16.14 31.85 28.62
C VAL A 192 16.37 33.34 28.40
N SER A 193 15.69 34.17 29.20
CA SER A 193 15.82 35.64 29.12
C SER A 193 15.58 36.18 27.71
N VAL A 194 14.61 35.60 26.98
CA VAL A 194 14.25 36.06 25.64
C VAL A 194 13.72 37.49 25.74
N ALA A 195 14.39 38.42 25.07
CA ALA A 195 14.14 39.86 25.12
C ALA A 195 14.32 40.48 23.72
N GLY A 196 14.21 41.81 23.64
CA GLY A 196 14.30 42.57 22.41
C GLY A 196 12.95 42.80 21.72
N THR A 197 13.00 43.18 20.44
CA THR A 197 11.79 43.28 19.62
C THR A 197 11.57 41.96 18.88
N ALA A 198 10.37 41.77 18.32
CA ALA A 198 10.09 40.57 17.54
C ALA A 198 10.94 40.43 16.25
N ASP A 199 11.55 41.52 15.79
CA ASP A 199 12.44 41.55 14.63
C ASP A 199 13.93 41.48 15.05
N ALA A 200 14.26 41.80 16.31
CA ALA A 200 15.61 41.79 16.87
C ALA A 200 15.62 41.14 18.25
N ILE A 201 15.67 39.80 18.25
CA ILE A 201 15.55 38.97 19.45
C ILE A 201 16.92 38.72 20.07
N THR A 202 17.03 38.92 21.37
CA THR A 202 18.18 38.49 22.17
C THR A 202 17.74 37.42 23.15
N ALA A 203 18.58 36.43 23.38
CA ALA A 203 18.31 35.37 24.35
C ALA A 203 19.62 34.82 24.92
N ASN A 204 19.54 34.13 26.06
CA ASN A 204 20.69 33.46 26.67
C ASN A 204 20.45 31.94 26.70
N LEU A 205 21.52 31.16 26.77
CA LEU A 205 21.40 29.76 27.17
C LEU A 205 21.09 29.69 28.68
N ALA A 206 20.36 28.67 29.12
CA ALA A 206 20.16 28.41 30.54
C ALA A 206 21.51 28.35 31.28
N ALA A 207 21.58 28.92 32.49
CA ALA A 207 22.82 29.02 33.26
C ALA A 207 23.51 27.66 33.47
N SER A 208 22.72 26.60 33.69
CA SER A 208 23.20 25.22 33.82
C SER A 208 23.93 24.70 32.58
N LEU A 209 23.53 25.13 31.38
CA LEU A 209 24.20 24.75 30.12
C LEU A 209 25.53 25.50 29.97
N VAL A 210 25.53 26.79 30.32
CA VAL A 210 26.75 27.63 30.28
C VAL A 210 27.78 27.15 31.29
N GLU A 211 27.35 26.84 32.53
CA GLU A 211 28.20 26.25 33.57
C GLU A 211 28.73 24.86 33.17
N GLY A 212 27.95 24.10 32.39
CA GLY A 212 28.36 22.84 31.77
C GLY A 212 29.33 23.00 30.57
N GLY A 213 29.75 24.22 30.24
CA GLY A 213 30.66 24.51 29.13
C GLY A 213 30.01 24.46 27.74
N ILE A 214 28.67 24.41 27.66
CA ILE A 214 27.95 24.37 26.38
C ILE A 214 27.86 25.78 25.82
N VAL A 215 28.39 25.96 24.61
CA VAL A 215 28.28 27.19 23.81
C VAL A 215 27.58 26.89 22.49
N VAL A 216 26.89 27.88 21.91
CA VAL A 216 26.23 27.71 20.61
C VAL A 216 27.28 27.53 19.50
N GLY A 217 27.32 26.33 18.92
CA GLY A 217 28.21 25.95 17.82
C GLY A 217 27.52 26.04 16.46
N ALA A 218 28.27 25.79 15.37
CA ALA A 218 27.80 25.97 13.99
C ALA A 218 26.57 25.12 13.59
N SER A 219 26.28 24.05 14.34
CA SER A 219 25.18 23.12 14.08
C SER A 219 24.16 23.03 15.22
N SER A 220 24.25 23.92 16.22
CA SER A 220 23.38 23.89 17.40
C SER A 220 21.91 24.03 17.02
N MET A 221 21.06 23.37 17.79
CA MET A 221 19.62 23.56 17.79
C MET A 221 19.22 24.32 19.06
N VAL A 222 18.29 25.26 18.95
CA VAL A 222 17.78 26.05 20.08
C VAL A 222 16.26 26.08 20.05
N GLU A 223 15.66 26.13 21.24
CA GLU A 223 14.23 26.35 21.40
C GLU A 223 13.98 27.83 21.71
N LEU A 224 13.25 28.51 20.83
CA LEU A 224 12.89 29.92 20.95
C LEU A 224 11.39 30.06 21.23
N ILE A 225 11.04 30.80 22.27
CA ILE A 225 9.68 31.28 22.52
C ILE A 225 9.69 32.82 22.37
N PRO A 226 9.23 33.38 21.24
CA PRO A 226 9.21 34.82 21.02
C PRO A 226 8.29 35.53 22.03
N VAL A 227 8.69 36.71 22.46
CA VAL A 227 7.88 37.57 23.35
C VAL A 227 6.88 38.45 22.59
N ALA A 228 7.07 38.62 21.29
CA ALA A 228 6.21 39.41 20.40
C ALA A 228 6.17 38.77 19.01
N ALA A 229 5.11 39.06 18.24
CA ALA A 229 5.01 38.63 16.85
C ALA A 229 5.87 39.50 15.92
N ASN A 230 6.60 38.91 14.98
CA ASN A 230 7.51 39.66 14.10
C ASN A 230 6.74 40.55 13.12
N THR A 231 7.23 41.76 12.90
CA THR A 231 6.66 42.72 11.93
C THR A 231 7.43 42.75 10.62
N GLY A 232 8.63 42.16 10.59
CA GLY A 232 9.48 42.05 9.43
C GLY A 232 10.49 40.91 9.58
N PRO A 233 11.66 41.00 8.93
CA PRO A 233 12.69 39.97 9.02
C PRO A 233 13.22 39.87 10.45
N ALA A 234 13.13 38.68 11.05
CA ALA A 234 13.56 38.45 12.42
C ALA A 234 15.03 38.06 12.50
N THR A 235 15.70 38.48 13.57
CA THR A 235 17.08 38.11 13.90
C THR A 235 17.15 37.58 15.34
N LEU A 236 18.12 36.70 15.61
CA LEU A 236 18.38 36.12 16.93
C LEU A 236 19.86 36.22 17.30
N GLN A 237 20.13 36.77 18.48
CA GLN A 237 21.42 36.71 19.17
C GLN A 237 21.32 35.80 20.39
N VAL A 238 22.19 34.78 20.51
CA VAL A 238 22.21 33.88 21.67
C VAL A 238 23.49 34.08 22.47
N GLY A 239 23.37 34.60 23.70
CA GLY A 239 24.50 34.92 24.57
C GLY A 239 25.49 35.87 23.89
N THR A 240 26.75 35.47 23.81
CA THR A 240 27.84 36.22 23.16
C THR A 240 28.03 35.86 21.67
N ASP A 241 27.20 34.99 21.06
CA ASP A 241 27.26 34.73 19.61
C ASP A 241 26.85 35.98 18.82
N SER A 242 27.28 36.05 17.56
CA SER A 242 26.89 37.14 16.66
C SER A 242 25.40 37.07 16.30
N VAL A 243 24.77 38.21 16.07
CA VAL A 243 23.39 38.31 15.56
C VAL A 243 23.25 37.58 14.22
N ARG A 244 22.19 36.78 14.05
CA ARG A 244 21.90 35.99 12.84
C ARG A 244 20.44 36.12 12.42
N THR A 245 20.17 36.09 11.12
CA THR A 245 18.79 36.13 10.59
C THR A 245 18.08 34.80 10.82
N ILE A 246 16.81 34.86 11.22
CA ILE A 246 15.90 33.72 11.28
C ILE A 246 15.18 33.62 9.94
N VAL A 247 15.23 32.43 9.35
CA VAL A 247 14.65 32.11 8.04
C VAL A 247 13.80 30.85 8.16
N THR A 248 12.95 30.64 7.15
CA THR A 248 12.20 29.39 6.97
C THR A 248 13.15 28.19 6.80
N GLU A 249 12.63 26.97 6.86
CA GLU A 249 13.41 25.74 6.69
C GLU A 249 14.17 25.71 5.34
N THR A 250 13.56 26.24 4.27
CA THR A 250 14.13 26.33 2.92
C THR A 250 15.15 27.45 2.77
N GLY A 251 15.27 28.34 3.77
CA GLY A 251 16.16 29.50 3.76
C GLY A 251 15.53 30.80 3.28
N ALA A 252 14.23 30.82 2.96
CA ALA A 252 13.53 32.05 2.62
C ALA A 252 13.34 32.96 3.85
N GLN A 253 13.37 34.28 3.63
CA GLN A 253 13.18 35.29 4.67
C GLN A 253 11.78 35.17 5.30
N LEU A 254 11.68 35.34 6.62
CA LEU A 254 10.40 35.30 7.32
C LEU A 254 9.55 36.53 6.97
N GLY A 255 8.28 36.29 6.65
CA GLY A 255 7.26 37.33 6.54
C GLY A 255 6.76 37.78 7.92
N ALA A 256 6.09 38.93 7.97
CA ALA A 256 5.44 39.42 9.19
C ALA A 256 4.44 38.39 9.74
N GLY A 257 4.44 38.19 11.06
CA GLY A 257 3.55 37.26 11.78
C GLY A 257 3.96 35.79 11.74
N ALA A 258 5.10 35.45 11.15
CA ALA A 258 5.62 34.09 11.11
C ALA A 258 6.08 33.58 12.49
N LEU A 259 6.69 34.45 13.30
CA LEU A 259 6.93 34.24 14.72
C LEU A 259 5.75 34.82 15.50
N ARG A 260 5.20 34.03 16.43
CA ARG A 260 4.07 34.41 17.29
C ARG A 260 4.47 34.36 18.76
N THR A 261 3.93 35.26 19.55
CA THR A 261 4.16 35.30 21.01
C THR A 261 3.75 33.99 21.67
N GLY A 262 4.61 33.43 22.52
CA GLY A 262 4.29 32.25 23.33
C GLY A 262 4.28 30.93 22.57
N VAL A 263 4.61 30.91 21.28
CA VAL A 263 4.77 29.69 20.49
C VAL A 263 6.23 29.24 20.55
N SER A 264 6.46 27.97 20.83
CA SER A 264 7.79 27.37 20.79
C SER A 264 8.20 27.04 19.35
N TYR A 265 9.40 27.48 18.96
CA TYR A 265 10.03 27.21 17.68
C TYR A 265 11.38 26.54 17.91
N ILE A 266 11.63 25.43 17.21
CA ILE A 266 12.94 24.79 17.16
C ILE A 266 13.72 25.34 15.98
N LEU A 267 14.82 26.01 16.28
CA LEU A 267 15.71 26.61 15.29
C LEU A 267 17.00 25.80 15.19
N ARG A 268 17.53 25.63 13.98
CA ARG A 268 18.87 25.04 13.75
C ARG A 268 19.79 26.04 13.08
N ARG A 269 21.00 26.17 13.59
CA ARG A 269 22.01 27.03 12.98
C ARG A 269 22.54 26.40 11.69
N ARG A 270 22.62 27.21 10.62
CA ARG A 270 23.27 26.89 9.35
C ARG A 270 24.04 28.11 8.87
N GLY A 271 25.35 28.14 9.16
CA GLY A 271 26.22 29.27 8.82
C GLY A 271 25.81 30.56 9.55
N SER A 272 25.47 31.59 8.78
CA SER A 272 25.03 32.92 9.28
C SER A 272 23.54 33.03 9.60
N THR A 273 22.77 31.93 9.51
CA THR A 273 21.31 31.94 9.69
C THR A 273 20.80 30.90 10.69
N TRP A 274 19.63 31.16 11.25
CA TRP A 274 18.80 30.22 12.02
C TRP A 274 17.63 29.75 11.16
N ARG A 275 17.48 28.44 10.95
CA ARG A 275 16.36 27.86 10.21
C ARG A 275 15.32 27.30 11.16
N ILE A 276 14.06 27.67 10.98
CA ILE A 276 12.94 27.03 11.69
C ILE A 276 12.80 25.59 11.18
N ILE A 277 12.88 24.59 12.06
CA ILE A 277 12.68 23.16 11.74
C ILE A 277 11.34 22.66 12.29
N SER A 278 10.85 23.26 13.37
CA SER A 278 9.55 22.91 13.94
C SER A 278 8.95 24.12 14.66
N GLY A 279 7.62 24.22 14.63
CA GLY A 279 6.82 25.20 15.36
C GLY A 279 5.49 24.57 15.75
N LEU A 280 4.96 24.91 16.92
CA LEU A 280 3.73 24.32 17.45
C LEU A 280 2.52 24.73 16.59
N VAL A 281 1.85 23.76 15.97
CA VAL A 281 0.59 23.96 15.24
C VAL A 281 -0.53 24.10 16.28
N LEU A 282 -1.14 25.28 16.41
CA LEU A 282 -2.21 25.48 17.39
C LEU A 282 -3.52 24.84 16.89
N ALA A 283 -4.44 24.54 17.82
CA ALA A 283 -5.78 24.08 17.48
C ALA A 283 -6.54 25.05 16.55
N GLY A 284 -6.23 26.36 16.61
CA GLY A 284 -6.74 27.36 15.68
C GLY A 284 -6.21 27.19 14.25
N ASP A 285 -4.93 26.83 14.08
CA ASP A 285 -4.33 26.56 12.77
C ASP A 285 -4.88 25.24 12.19
N LEU A 286 -5.07 24.20 13.03
CA LEU A 286 -5.78 22.97 12.67
C LEU A 286 -7.24 23.22 12.32
N THR A 287 -7.91 24.16 12.98
CA THR A 287 -9.30 24.51 12.68
C THR A 287 -9.39 25.32 11.39
N ALA A 288 -8.46 26.23 11.13
CA ALA A 288 -8.37 26.96 9.88
C ALA A 288 -8.09 26.02 8.70
N GLU A 289 -7.12 25.11 8.87
CA GLU A 289 -6.75 24.13 7.85
C GLU A 289 -7.85 23.06 7.66
N ARG A 290 -8.55 22.64 8.72
CA ARG A 290 -9.75 21.81 8.62
C ARG A 290 -10.90 22.55 7.94
N THR A 291 -11.07 23.85 8.20
CA THR A 291 -12.09 24.67 7.53
C THR A 291 -11.76 24.83 6.06
N GLU A 292 -10.50 25.03 5.71
CA GLU A 292 -10.02 25.11 4.33
C GLU A 292 -10.14 23.77 3.60
N ARG A 293 -9.79 22.65 4.26
CA ARG A 293 -10.03 21.30 3.72
C ARG A 293 -11.51 20.99 3.55
N ASN A 294 -12.34 21.35 4.53
CA ASN A 294 -13.79 21.16 4.43
C ASN A 294 -14.40 22.04 3.34
N LEU A 295 -13.91 23.27 3.17
CA LEU A 295 -14.29 24.16 2.08
C LEU A 295 -13.86 23.57 0.74
N ASN A 296 -12.62 23.09 0.61
CA ASN A 296 -12.13 22.45 -0.61
C ASN A 296 -12.88 21.15 -0.92
N ASN A 297 -13.22 20.34 0.09
CA ASN A 297 -14.00 19.12 -0.05
C ASN A 297 -15.47 19.41 -0.41
N ALA A 298 -16.06 20.50 0.12
CA ALA A 298 -17.40 20.94 -0.26
C ALA A 298 -17.42 21.61 -1.64
N LEU A 299 -16.32 22.23 -2.06
CA LEU A 299 -16.15 22.79 -3.41
C LEU A 299 -15.88 21.70 -4.45
N ALA A 300 -15.25 20.57 -4.07
CA ALA A 300 -14.96 19.44 -4.95
C ALA A 300 -16.07 18.37 -4.95
N GLY A 301 -16.80 18.21 -3.84
CA GLY A 301 -17.83 17.20 -3.65
C GLY A 301 -19.23 17.62 -4.13
N MET A 302 -20.12 16.63 -4.26
CA MET A 302 -21.52 16.82 -4.61
C MET A 302 -22.38 16.86 -3.33
N VAL A 303 -23.14 17.94 -3.13
CA VAL A 303 -23.95 18.12 -1.91
C VAL A 303 -25.39 17.70 -2.16
N MET A 304 -25.87 16.68 -1.45
CA MET A 304 -27.29 16.32 -1.44
C MET A 304 -28.08 17.38 -0.68
N LEU A 305 -29.11 17.95 -1.29
CA LEU A 305 -29.98 18.94 -0.65
C LEU A 305 -31.07 18.26 0.20
N GLU A 306 -31.52 18.95 1.24
CA GLU A 306 -32.56 18.49 2.17
C GLU A 306 -33.84 19.33 2.04
N ASN A 307 -34.95 18.87 2.62
CA ASN A 307 -36.25 19.58 2.66
C ASN A 307 -36.72 20.14 1.31
N ILE A 308 -36.54 19.37 0.24
CA ILE A 308 -36.87 19.83 -1.11
C ILE A 308 -38.39 19.90 -1.27
N ALA A 309 -38.90 21.06 -1.65
CA ALA A 309 -40.32 21.37 -1.81
C ALA A 309 -40.55 22.33 -2.99
N GLY A 310 -41.81 22.73 -3.20
CA GLY A 310 -42.21 23.67 -4.26
C GLY A 310 -42.83 22.99 -5.49
N SER A 311 -42.92 23.73 -6.60
CA SER A 311 -43.35 23.20 -7.90
C SER A 311 -42.15 22.83 -8.76
N GLY A 312 -42.37 22.17 -9.91
CA GLY A 312 -41.29 21.93 -10.88
C GLY A 312 -40.67 23.22 -11.44
N ASP A 313 -41.39 24.35 -11.38
CA ASP A 313 -40.93 25.66 -11.85
C ASP A 313 -40.25 26.50 -10.75
N ALA A 314 -40.57 26.25 -9.49
CA ALA A 314 -40.08 26.99 -8.33
C ALA A 314 -39.73 26.02 -7.19
N ILE A 315 -38.52 25.47 -7.25
CA ILE A 315 -38.00 24.50 -6.29
C ILE A 315 -37.37 25.26 -5.11
N THR A 316 -37.69 24.84 -3.89
CA THR A 316 -37.02 25.30 -2.66
C THR A 316 -36.32 24.13 -2.00
N ALA A 317 -35.13 24.34 -1.47
CA ALA A 317 -34.37 23.31 -0.78
C ALA A 317 -33.51 23.91 0.33
N ASP A 318 -33.14 23.09 1.31
CA ASP A 318 -32.22 23.46 2.37
C ASP A 318 -30.85 22.79 2.15
N MET A 319 -29.81 23.43 2.71
CA MET A 319 -28.53 22.74 2.87
C MET A 319 -28.62 21.74 4.02
N PRO A 320 -27.87 20.63 3.95
CA PRO A 320 -27.69 19.75 5.09
C PRO A 320 -27.26 20.52 6.34
N SER A 321 -27.94 20.26 7.45
CA SER A 321 -27.63 20.88 8.76
C SER A 321 -26.16 20.73 9.17
N LEU A 322 -25.53 19.63 8.76
CA LEU A 322 -24.10 19.36 8.97
C LEU A 322 -23.19 20.39 8.29
N LEU A 323 -23.54 20.87 7.10
CA LEU A 323 -22.75 21.87 6.36
C LEU A 323 -22.97 23.27 6.93
N ILE A 324 -24.18 23.59 7.39
CA ILE A 324 -24.49 24.86 8.05
C ILE A 324 -23.63 25.02 9.32
N GLY A 325 -23.46 23.96 10.10
CA GLY A 325 -22.60 23.95 11.30
C GLY A 325 -21.10 24.17 11.03
N THR A 326 -20.66 24.03 9.77
CA THR A 326 -19.26 24.25 9.36
C THR A 326 -19.00 25.64 8.79
N GLY A 327 -20.00 26.53 8.75
CA GLY A 327 -19.87 27.89 8.25
C GLY A 327 -19.90 28.04 6.73
N ILE A 328 -20.25 26.97 5.99
CA ILE A 328 -20.40 27.01 4.54
C ILE A 328 -21.73 27.70 4.20
N ALA A 329 -21.70 28.78 3.42
CA ALA A 329 -22.90 29.46 2.93
C ALA A 329 -23.44 28.79 1.65
N ALA A 330 -24.77 28.76 1.48
CA ALA A 330 -25.43 28.19 0.30
C ALA A 330 -25.01 28.86 -1.02
N SER A 331 -24.59 30.13 -0.96
CA SER A 331 -24.01 30.86 -2.09
C SER A 331 -22.77 30.18 -2.67
N ASN A 332 -22.02 29.46 -1.83
CA ASN A 332 -20.71 28.89 -2.14
C ASN A 332 -20.78 27.46 -2.71
N LEU A 333 -21.97 26.84 -2.74
CA LEU A 333 -22.14 25.52 -3.34
C LEU A 333 -21.84 25.55 -4.83
N ARG A 334 -20.99 24.62 -5.28
CA ARG A 334 -20.68 24.42 -6.70
C ARG A 334 -21.41 23.24 -7.32
N ASN A 335 -21.51 22.11 -6.63
CA ASN A 335 -22.18 20.91 -7.15
C ASN A 335 -23.26 20.47 -6.17
N ILE A 336 -24.47 20.29 -6.66
CA ILE A 336 -25.63 19.88 -5.87
C ILE A 336 -26.28 18.64 -6.47
N ARG A 337 -26.92 17.86 -5.60
CA ARG A 337 -27.80 16.75 -5.96
C ARG A 337 -29.16 16.98 -5.29
N PHE A 338 -30.25 16.85 -6.04
CA PHE A 338 -31.58 17.11 -5.53
C PHE A 338 -32.66 16.29 -6.24
N THR A 339 -33.75 15.99 -5.55
CA THR A 339 -34.95 15.35 -6.10
C THR A 339 -36.00 16.39 -6.42
N VAL A 340 -36.67 16.30 -7.58
CA VAL A 340 -37.68 17.28 -7.97
C VAL A 340 -39.07 16.88 -7.44
N PRO A 341 -39.86 17.81 -6.86
CA PRO A 341 -41.17 17.50 -6.29
C PRO A 341 -42.30 17.37 -7.32
N ALA A 342 -42.21 18.03 -8.47
CA ALA A 342 -43.22 18.03 -9.53
C ALA A 342 -42.60 18.27 -10.92
N GLU A 343 -43.32 17.91 -11.98
CA GLU A 343 -42.88 18.19 -13.35
C GLU A 343 -42.84 19.71 -13.62
N ASN A 344 -41.82 20.20 -14.33
CA ASN A 344 -41.73 21.62 -14.67
C ASN A 344 -42.66 21.96 -15.85
N GLY A 345 -43.52 22.98 -15.69
CA GLY A 345 -44.41 23.48 -16.74
C GLY A 345 -43.78 24.61 -17.57
N GLY A 346 -42.75 25.25 -17.03
CA GLY A 346 -42.02 26.35 -17.63
C GLY A 346 -40.53 26.28 -17.29
N THR A 347 -39.92 27.44 -17.06
CA THR A 347 -38.48 27.55 -16.81
C THR A 347 -38.17 27.33 -15.33
N PRO A 348 -37.52 26.21 -14.94
CA PRO A 348 -37.33 25.86 -13.54
C PRO A 348 -36.29 26.75 -12.84
N THR A 349 -36.55 27.04 -11.57
CA THR A 349 -35.66 27.75 -10.65
C THR A 349 -35.47 26.96 -9.35
N ILE A 350 -34.34 27.14 -8.67
CA ILE A 350 -34.06 26.57 -7.35
C ILE A 350 -33.57 27.63 -6.37
N ASN A 351 -34.17 27.70 -5.19
CA ASN A 351 -33.75 28.54 -4.07
C ASN A 351 -33.20 27.66 -2.94
N ILE A 352 -31.93 27.82 -2.58
CA ILE A 352 -31.24 26.98 -1.59
C ILE A 352 -30.97 27.81 -0.34
N GLY A 353 -31.54 27.41 0.80
CA GLY A 353 -31.31 28.08 2.09
C GLY A 353 -31.67 29.57 2.09
N GLY A 354 -32.66 29.96 1.28
CA GLY A 354 -33.15 31.35 1.23
C GLY A 354 -32.27 32.35 0.48
N THR A 355 -31.26 31.91 -0.28
CA THR A 355 -30.37 32.83 -1.03
C THR A 355 -31.00 33.51 -2.24
N GLY A 356 -32.25 33.17 -2.56
CA GLY A 356 -32.96 33.63 -3.75
C GLY A 356 -33.00 32.56 -4.84
N ALA A 357 -34.03 32.62 -5.68
CA ALA A 357 -34.26 31.65 -6.75
C ALA A 357 -33.26 31.85 -7.90
N VAL A 358 -32.59 30.78 -8.30
CA VAL A 358 -31.64 30.74 -9.41
C VAL A 358 -32.14 29.79 -10.49
N GLN A 359 -32.17 30.24 -11.74
CA GLN A 359 -32.64 29.44 -12.87
C GLN A 359 -31.71 28.25 -13.17
N ILE A 360 -32.33 27.12 -13.55
CA ILE A 360 -31.66 25.88 -13.95
C ILE A 360 -31.64 25.78 -15.48
N PHE A 361 -30.47 25.49 -16.03
CA PHE A 361 -30.20 25.38 -17.47
C PHE A 361 -29.72 23.96 -17.82
N ASP A 362 -29.77 23.61 -19.11
CA ASP A 362 -29.08 22.43 -19.62
C ASP A 362 -27.55 22.62 -19.64
N THR A 363 -26.81 21.57 -20.02
CA THR A 363 -25.34 21.61 -20.15
C THR A 363 -24.85 22.65 -21.16
N ARG A 364 -25.70 23.05 -22.12
CA ARG A 364 -25.42 24.03 -23.18
C ARG A 364 -25.87 25.44 -22.83
N ASN A 365 -26.29 25.68 -21.57
CA ASN A 365 -26.74 26.97 -21.08
C ASN A 365 -28.05 27.46 -21.73
N VAL A 366 -28.92 26.53 -22.17
CA VAL A 366 -30.27 26.80 -22.68
C VAL A 366 -31.28 26.55 -21.56
N ALA A 367 -32.34 27.36 -21.50
CA ALA A 367 -33.42 27.17 -20.52
C ALA A 367 -34.04 25.77 -20.70
N LEU A 368 -34.26 25.06 -19.60
CA LEU A 368 -34.84 23.71 -19.66
C LEU A 368 -36.27 23.78 -20.21
N PRO A 369 -36.60 23.01 -21.26
CA PRO A 369 -37.98 22.91 -21.76
C PRO A 369 -38.96 22.39 -20.70
N ALA A 370 -40.24 22.70 -20.87
CA ALA A 370 -41.30 22.09 -20.07
C ALA A 370 -41.23 20.56 -20.15
N GLY A 371 -41.42 19.90 -19.01
CA GLY A 371 -41.40 18.44 -18.87
C GLY A 371 -40.03 17.79 -18.76
N THR A 372 -38.94 18.58 -18.68
CA THR A 372 -37.57 18.05 -18.54
C THR A 372 -37.29 17.50 -17.14
N LEU A 373 -37.77 18.18 -16.10
CA LEU A 373 -37.69 17.72 -14.72
C LEU A 373 -38.91 16.86 -14.41
N LYS A 374 -38.71 15.66 -13.87
CA LYS A 374 -39.74 14.70 -13.52
C LYS A 374 -39.80 14.47 -12.01
N PRO A 375 -41.00 14.36 -11.42
CA PRO A 375 -41.14 14.12 -9.99
C PRO A 375 -40.47 12.82 -9.57
N GLY A 376 -39.72 12.86 -8.46
CA GLY A 376 -39.07 11.69 -7.88
C GLY A 376 -37.74 11.27 -8.54
N GLN A 377 -37.31 11.95 -9.62
CA GLN A 377 -35.96 11.75 -10.19
C GLN A 377 -34.93 12.58 -9.44
N VAL A 378 -33.71 12.03 -9.32
CA VAL A 378 -32.55 12.71 -8.76
C VAL A 378 -31.77 13.37 -9.89
N TYR A 379 -31.37 14.63 -9.67
CA TYR A 379 -30.62 15.42 -10.62
C TYR A 379 -29.35 15.97 -9.99
N ASP A 380 -28.28 15.95 -10.79
CA ASP A 380 -27.01 16.58 -10.45
C ASP A 380 -26.89 17.91 -11.21
N ALA A 381 -26.54 18.98 -10.50
CA ALA A 381 -26.33 20.29 -11.11
C ALA A 381 -25.05 20.98 -10.61
N THR A 382 -24.38 21.69 -11.52
CA THR A 382 -23.19 22.48 -11.24
C THR A 382 -23.45 23.97 -11.46
N LYS A 383 -22.96 24.81 -10.55
CA LYS A 383 -23.04 26.26 -10.63
C LYS A 383 -21.94 26.81 -11.52
N ILE A 384 -22.30 27.44 -12.64
CA ILE A 384 -21.38 28.11 -13.57
C ILE A 384 -21.87 29.54 -13.80
N ALA A 385 -21.02 30.53 -13.52
CA ALA A 385 -21.34 31.96 -13.65
C ALA A 385 -22.63 32.38 -12.93
N GLY A 386 -22.86 31.85 -11.72
CA GLY A 386 -24.04 32.16 -10.91
C GLY A 386 -25.34 31.45 -11.30
N ARG A 387 -25.30 30.57 -12.31
CA ARG A 387 -26.46 29.79 -12.80
C ARG A 387 -26.24 28.30 -12.58
N TRP A 388 -27.31 27.52 -12.37
CA TRP A 388 -27.23 26.07 -12.24
C TRP A 388 -27.32 25.40 -13.61
N ARG A 389 -26.43 24.46 -13.92
CA ARG A 389 -26.46 23.61 -15.11
C ARG A 389 -26.65 22.16 -14.72
N LEU A 390 -27.66 21.52 -15.27
CA LEU A 390 -27.92 20.09 -15.10
C LEU A 390 -26.79 19.31 -15.76
N LEU A 391 -26.11 18.41 -15.02
CA LEU A 391 -25.03 17.57 -15.54
C LEU A 391 -25.56 16.26 -16.13
N SER A 392 -26.55 15.65 -15.47
CA SER A 392 -27.24 14.44 -15.93
C SER A 392 -28.54 14.26 -15.15
N PRO A 393 -29.65 13.85 -15.79
CA PRO A 393 -30.68 13.12 -15.07
C PRO A 393 -30.13 11.75 -14.68
N GLU A 394 -30.45 11.25 -13.50
CA GLU A 394 -30.31 9.82 -13.22
C GLU A 394 -31.29 9.08 -14.15
N VAL A 395 -30.78 8.21 -15.04
CA VAL A 395 -31.62 7.41 -15.93
C VAL A 395 -32.49 6.53 -15.04
N SER A 396 -33.81 6.73 -15.07
CA SER A 396 -34.69 5.98 -14.19
C SER A 396 -34.59 4.48 -14.50
N ARG A 397 -34.84 3.63 -13.51
CA ARG A 397 -34.88 2.17 -13.73
C ARG A 397 -35.84 1.78 -14.86
N ALA A 398 -36.91 2.56 -15.06
CA ALA A 398 -37.86 2.38 -16.15
C ALA A 398 -37.27 2.74 -17.51
N ASP A 399 -36.52 3.84 -17.62
CA ASP A 399 -35.84 4.24 -18.85
C ASP A 399 -34.72 3.27 -19.21
N HIS A 400 -33.96 2.81 -18.21
CA HIS A 400 -32.97 1.75 -18.39
C HIS A 400 -33.62 0.43 -18.81
N GLN A 401 -34.77 0.06 -18.23
CA GLN A 401 -35.53 -1.13 -18.64
C GLN A 401 -36.06 -1.00 -20.07
N ALA A 402 -36.52 0.18 -20.48
CA ALA A 402 -36.97 0.46 -21.85
C ALA A 402 -35.81 0.37 -22.85
N GLU A 403 -34.63 0.91 -22.51
CA GLU A 403 -33.43 0.78 -23.33
C GLU A 403 -32.94 -0.68 -23.40
N VAL A 404 -32.94 -1.41 -22.28
CA VAL A 404 -32.62 -2.84 -22.25
C VAL A 404 -33.58 -3.63 -23.13
N THR A 405 -34.88 -3.32 -23.09
CA THR A 405 -35.89 -3.96 -23.95
C THR A 405 -35.64 -3.65 -25.43
N ALA A 406 -35.28 -2.41 -25.77
CA ALA A 406 -34.93 -2.02 -27.12
C ALA A 406 -33.65 -2.70 -27.62
N ARG A 407 -32.62 -2.82 -26.76
CA ARG A 407 -31.37 -3.55 -27.07
C ARG A 407 -31.63 -5.04 -27.25
N GLN A 408 -32.44 -5.67 -26.39
CA GLN A 408 -32.84 -7.06 -26.53
C GLN A 408 -33.62 -7.33 -27.83
N ALA A 409 -34.48 -6.39 -28.25
CA ALA A 409 -35.16 -6.48 -29.55
C ALA A 409 -34.18 -6.37 -30.73
N GLY A 410 -33.20 -5.46 -30.64
CA GLY A 410 -32.13 -5.33 -31.63
C GLY A 410 -31.21 -6.56 -31.71
N GLU A 411 -30.84 -7.12 -30.57
CA GLU A 411 -30.01 -8.33 -30.47
C GLU A 411 -30.75 -9.57 -30.98
N SER A 412 -32.05 -9.68 -30.68
CA SER A 412 -32.91 -10.73 -31.25
C SER A 412 -33.01 -10.64 -32.78
N ALA A 413 -33.11 -9.42 -33.32
CA ALA A 413 -33.09 -9.19 -34.76
C ALA A 413 -31.74 -9.52 -35.40
N LEU A 414 -30.63 -9.22 -34.70
CA LEU A 414 -29.28 -9.57 -35.15
C LEU A 414 -29.08 -11.09 -35.17
N ASN A 415 -29.48 -11.80 -34.11
CA ASN A 415 -29.38 -13.26 -34.01
C ASN A 415 -30.20 -13.95 -35.11
N SER A 416 -31.40 -13.45 -35.40
CA SER A 416 -32.21 -13.95 -36.52
C SER A 416 -31.51 -13.78 -37.89
N ARG A 417 -30.78 -12.67 -38.08
CA ARG A 417 -29.96 -12.47 -39.30
C ARG A 417 -28.76 -13.42 -39.35
N VAL A 418 -28.09 -13.66 -38.22
CA VAL A 418 -26.97 -14.62 -38.13
C VAL A 418 -27.45 -16.04 -38.42
N ASP A 419 -28.59 -16.46 -37.89
CA ASP A 419 -29.18 -17.77 -38.18
C ASP A 419 -29.53 -17.92 -39.66
N THR A 420 -30.03 -16.85 -40.28
CA THR A 420 -30.33 -16.83 -41.72
C THR A 420 -29.04 -16.98 -42.55
N VAL A 421 -27.95 -16.32 -42.15
CA VAL A 421 -26.64 -16.45 -42.81
C VAL A 421 -26.04 -17.84 -42.59
N THR A 422 -26.16 -18.39 -41.39
CA THR A 422 -25.69 -19.75 -41.06
C THR A 422 -26.46 -20.81 -41.85
N GLN A 423 -27.79 -20.69 -41.96
CA GLN A 423 -28.60 -21.58 -42.81
C GLN A 423 -28.28 -21.45 -44.29
N ARG A 424 -27.98 -20.22 -44.75
CA ARG A 424 -27.55 -19.99 -46.13
C ARG A 424 -26.19 -20.65 -46.37
N ASN A 425 -25.23 -20.50 -45.48
CA ASN A 425 -23.91 -21.15 -45.56
C ASN A 425 -23.98 -22.68 -45.47
N LEU A 426 -24.91 -23.25 -44.69
CA LEU A 426 -25.17 -24.69 -44.66
C LEU A 426 -25.78 -25.20 -45.98
N HIS A 427 -26.66 -24.43 -46.62
CA HIS A 427 -27.16 -24.75 -47.96
C HIS A 427 -26.07 -24.62 -49.03
N THR A 428 -25.18 -23.63 -48.93
CA THR A 428 -24.03 -23.52 -49.85
C THR A 428 -23.05 -24.67 -49.64
N GLY A 429 -22.78 -25.07 -48.39
CA GLY A 429 -21.92 -26.22 -48.09
C GLY A 429 -22.47 -27.56 -48.58
N ALA A 430 -23.79 -27.75 -48.51
CA ALA A 430 -24.46 -28.92 -49.08
C ALA A 430 -24.45 -28.92 -50.63
N ALA A 431 -24.57 -27.74 -51.26
CA ALA A 431 -24.46 -27.60 -52.71
C ALA A 431 -23.01 -27.83 -53.20
N VAL A 432 -22.01 -27.37 -52.45
CA VAL A 432 -20.58 -27.62 -52.75
C VAL A 432 -20.24 -29.11 -52.58
N GLY A 433 -20.79 -29.78 -51.55
CA GLY A 433 -20.62 -31.23 -51.37
C GLY A 433 -21.25 -32.09 -52.47
N GLN A 434 -22.32 -31.62 -53.13
CA GLN A 434 -22.90 -32.30 -54.30
C GLN A 434 -22.14 -32.02 -55.61
N LEU A 435 -21.54 -30.83 -55.76
CA LEU A 435 -20.68 -30.53 -56.92
C LEU A 435 -19.35 -31.29 -56.87
N GLN A 436 -18.79 -31.52 -55.68
CA GLN A 436 -17.57 -32.33 -55.50
C GLN A 436 -17.76 -33.83 -55.79
N GLN A 437 -18.98 -34.35 -55.76
CA GLN A 437 -19.26 -35.75 -56.14
C GLN A 437 -19.50 -35.93 -57.65
N GLN A 438 -19.62 -34.86 -58.43
CA GLN A 438 -19.98 -34.97 -59.85
C GLN A 438 -18.86 -34.67 -60.85
N GLN A 439 -17.70 -34.18 -60.42
CA GLN A 439 -16.52 -34.03 -61.29
C GLN A 439 -15.23 -34.31 -60.52
N ASP A 440 -14.62 -35.46 -60.81
CA ASP A 440 -13.25 -35.82 -60.43
C ASP A 440 -12.26 -34.83 -61.07
N PHE A 441 -11.93 -33.74 -60.38
CA PHE A 441 -10.69 -33.01 -60.61
C PHE A 441 -9.65 -33.53 -59.63
N ALA A 442 -8.76 -34.38 -60.11
CA ALA A 442 -7.61 -34.85 -59.36
C ALA A 442 -6.52 -33.77 -59.36
N GLY A 443 -6.49 -32.92 -58.33
CA GLY A 443 -5.45 -31.91 -58.09
C GLY A 443 -5.91 -30.80 -57.14
N ASP A 444 -5.02 -30.34 -56.25
CA ASP A 444 -5.24 -29.24 -55.30
C ASP A 444 -5.33 -27.87 -56.02
N ASP A 445 -6.34 -27.67 -56.86
CA ASP A 445 -6.54 -26.40 -57.56
C ASP A 445 -7.26 -25.38 -56.65
N VAL A 446 -6.63 -24.22 -56.41
CA VAL A 446 -7.22 -23.11 -55.65
C VAL A 446 -7.96 -22.17 -56.62
N ILE A 447 -9.28 -22.10 -56.47
CA ILE A 447 -10.16 -21.23 -57.26
C ILE A 447 -10.06 -19.78 -56.76
N LEU A 448 -9.75 -18.84 -57.65
CA LEU A 448 -9.55 -17.42 -57.33
C LEU A 448 -10.79 -16.55 -57.54
N ALA A 449 -11.60 -16.86 -58.55
CA ALA A 449 -12.73 -16.02 -58.91
C ALA A 449 -13.84 -16.79 -59.65
N HIS A 450 -15.08 -16.39 -59.38
CA HIS A 450 -16.27 -16.80 -60.13
C HIS A 450 -16.88 -15.59 -60.83
N ASP A 451 -17.48 -15.80 -62.01
CA ASP A 451 -18.33 -14.79 -62.63
C ASP A 451 -19.68 -14.63 -61.88
N ARG A 452 -20.50 -13.66 -62.31
CA ARG A 452 -21.84 -13.43 -61.72
C ARG A 452 -22.81 -14.61 -61.85
N SER A 453 -22.49 -15.59 -62.70
CA SER A 453 -23.27 -16.80 -62.92
C SER A 453 -22.71 -18.00 -62.14
N GLY A 454 -21.60 -17.84 -61.41
CA GLY A 454 -20.95 -18.87 -60.61
C GLY A 454 -19.88 -19.68 -61.35
N ASN A 455 -19.55 -19.35 -62.60
CA ASN A 455 -18.53 -20.07 -63.38
C ASN A 455 -17.13 -19.69 -62.91
N VAL A 456 -16.25 -20.67 -62.73
CA VAL A 456 -14.85 -20.44 -62.38
C VAL A 456 -14.13 -19.77 -63.55
N VAL A 457 -13.65 -18.54 -63.34
CA VAL A 457 -12.96 -17.73 -64.35
C VAL A 457 -11.45 -17.63 -64.11
N GLY A 458 -10.96 -18.16 -62.99
CA GLY A 458 -9.53 -18.26 -62.71
C GLY A 458 -9.22 -19.27 -61.61
N TRP A 459 -8.24 -20.15 -61.86
CA TRP A 459 -7.67 -21.07 -60.87
C TRP A 459 -6.14 -21.16 -61.05
N PHE A 460 -5.45 -21.67 -60.05
CA PHE A 460 -4.05 -22.08 -60.20
C PHE A 460 -3.98 -23.56 -60.52
N ASP A 461 -3.17 -23.93 -61.52
CA ASP A 461 -2.85 -25.34 -61.76
C ASP A 461 -1.92 -25.91 -60.68
N ASP A 462 -1.68 -27.23 -60.75
CA ASP A 462 -0.79 -28.00 -59.89
C ASP A 462 0.68 -27.51 -59.88
N ARG A 463 1.04 -26.57 -60.75
CA ARG A 463 2.36 -25.93 -60.84
C ARG A 463 2.35 -24.47 -60.37
N GLY A 464 1.24 -24.00 -59.81
CA GLY A 464 1.08 -22.63 -59.33
C GLY A 464 0.95 -21.59 -60.46
N ARG A 465 0.57 -22.01 -61.67
CA ARG A 465 0.33 -21.08 -62.79
C ARG A 465 -1.14 -20.66 -62.81
N LEU A 466 -1.36 -19.36 -62.96
CA LEU A 466 -2.71 -18.80 -63.06
C LEU A 466 -3.31 -19.17 -64.43
N VAL A 467 -4.33 -20.02 -64.42
CA VAL A 467 -5.13 -20.39 -65.58
C VAL A 467 -6.44 -19.61 -65.53
N LEU A 468 -6.63 -18.69 -66.48
CA LEU A 468 -7.87 -17.94 -66.65
C LEU A 468 -8.77 -18.68 -67.64
N GLY A 469 -9.74 -19.43 -67.13
CA GLY A 469 -10.66 -20.19 -67.98
C GLY A 469 -11.83 -19.36 -68.47
N GLY A 470 -12.00 -19.34 -69.79
CA GLY A 470 -13.32 -19.17 -70.41
C GLY A 470 -13.79 -17.73 -70.60
N LEU A 471 -13.17 -17.00 -71.53
CA LEU A 471 -13.82 -15.84 -72.15
C LEU A 471 -13.36 -15.57 -73.59
N LEU A 472 -13.24 -16.61 -74.42
CA LEU A 472 -13.01 -16.43 -75.86
C LEU A 472 -13.74 -17.50 -76.68
N THR A 473 -15.05 -17.32 -76.87
CA THR A 473 -15.75 -17.87 -78.05
C THR A 473 -15.69 -16.82 -79.16
N GLY A 474 -14.54 -16.74 -79.82
CA GLY A 474 -14.34 -16.00 -81.06
C GLY A 474 -13.15 -16.57 -81.80
N ASP A 475 -13.36 -16.98 -83.05
CA ASP A 475 -12.37 -17.61 -83.93
C ASP A 475 -11.02 -16.88 -83.91
N TYR A 476 -10.02 -17.45 -83.23
CA TYR A 476 -8.62 -17.06 -83.37
C TYR A 476 -7.88 -18.08 -84.23
N ARG A 477 -7.21 -17.58 -85.26
CA ARG A 477 -6.33 -18.38 -86.12
C ARG A 477 -5.10 -18.80 -85.31
N ALA A 478 -4.64 -20.03 -85.52
CA ALA A 478 -3.42 -20.55 -84.92
C ALA A 478 -2.22 -19.64 -85.27
N GLY A 479 -1.65 -18.98 -84.26
CA GLY A 479 -0.49 -18.08 -84.40
C GLY A 479 -0.30 -17.02 -83.31
N ASP A 480 -1.32 -16.70 -82.51
CA ASP A 480 -1.21 -15.63 -81.51
C ASP A 480 -1.14 -16.17 -80.07
N ASP A 481 0.05 -16.16 -79.48
CA ASP A 481 0.37 -16.69 -78.14
C ASP A 481 0.15 -15.65 -77.01
N ALA A 482 -1.00 -14.97 -76.97
CA ALA A 482 -1.29 -13.96 -75.94
C ALA A 482 -2.75 -13.96 -75.45
N ALA A 483 -2.94 -13.84 -74.12
CA ALA A 483 -4.22 -13.61 -73.46
C ALA A 483 -4.48 -12.11 -73.32
N ILE A 484 -5.61 -11.63 -73.86
CA ILE A 484 -5.96 -10.20 -73.90
C ILE A 484 -6.66 -9.81 -72.59
N ILE A 485 -6.09 -8.85 -71.86
CA ILE A 485 -6.65 -8.34 -70.59
C ILE A 485 -7.57 -7.14 -70.84
N ALA A 486 -7.20 -6.28 -71.79
CA ALA A 486 -8.01 -5.13 -72.18
C ALA A 486 -7.89 -4.90 -73.69
N ALA A 487 -9.00 -4.61 -74.35
CA ALA A 487 -9.04 -4.24 -75.76
C ALA A 487 -9.63 -2.83 -75.91
N ASP A 488 -9.20 -2.10 -76.94
CA ASP A 488 -9.79 -0.81 -77.29
C ASP A 488 -11.21 -1.00 -77.84
N GLN A 489 -11.90 0.11 -78.12
CA GLN A 489 -13.28 0.08 -78.64
C GLN A 489 -13.41 -0.63 -80.00
N SER A 490 -12.28 -0.86 -80.69
CA SER A 490 -12.20 -1.62 -81.95
C SER A 490 -11.79 -3.08 -81.77
N GLY A 491 -11.68 -3.56 -80.53
CA GLY A 491 -11.33 -4.95 -80.22
C GLY A 491 -9.84 -5.25 -80.33
N ARG A 492 -8.97 -4.24 -80.46
CA ARG A 492 -7.52 -4.46 -80.49
C ARG A 492 -6.98 -4.58 -79.06
N PRO A 493 -6.18 -5.60 -78.74
CA PRO A 493 -5.58 -5.74 -77.42
C PRO A 493 -4.67 -4.56 -77.12
N VAL A 494 -4.96 -3.86 -76.02
CA VAL A 494 -4.18 -2.74 -75.51
C VAL A 494 -3.25 -3.19 -74.38
N ILE A 495 -3.68 -4.22 -73.65
CA ILE A 495 -2.90 -4.92 -72.62
C ILE A 495 -3.10 -6.41 -72.84
N TRP A 496 -2.01 -7.15 -73.01
CA TRP A 496 -2.03 -8.60 -73.14
C TRP A 496 -0.91 -9.24 -72.33
N VAL A 497 -1.09 -10.50 -71.98
CA VAL A 497 -0.09 -11.35 -71.32
C VAL A 497 0.25 -12.49 -72.25
N THR A 498 1.53 -12.61 -72.58
CA THR A 498 2.04 -13.76 -73.35
C THR A 498 2.12 -14.99 -72.45
N MET A 499 2.11 -16.20 -73.05
CA MET A 499 2.16 -17.45 -72.27
C MET A 499 3.42 -17.63 -71.40
N ASP A 500 4.48 -16.85 -71.63
CA ASP A 500 5.67 -16.80 -70.76
C ASP A 500 5.55 -15.80 -69.60
N GLY A 501 4.37 -15.21 -69.40
CA GLY A 501 4.06 -14.31 -68.28
C GLY A 501 4.51 -12.87 -68.48
N LYS A 502 4.91 -12.47 -69.69
CA LYS A 502 5.29 -11.07 -69.97
C LYS A 502 4.07 -10.24 -70.35
N PHE A 503 4.02 -9.03 -69.80
CA PHE A 503 3.02 -8.03 -70.16
C PHE A 503 3.48 -7.25 -71.38
N GLY A 504 2.65 -7.22 -72.42
CA GLY A 504 2.81 -6.34 -73.57
C GLY A 504 1.71 -5.28 -73.58
N SER A 505 2.06 -4.05 -73.95
CA SER A 505 1.11 -3.00 -74.25
C SER A 505 1.43 -2.36 -75.60
N ALA A 506 0.38 -1.98 -76.34
CA ALA A 506 0.56 -1.19 -77.55
C ALA A 506 0.71 0.29 -77.17
N PRO A 507 1.42 1.13 -77.97
CA PRO A 507 1.47 2.57 -77.73
C PRO A 507 0.05 3.15 -77.85
N ILE A 508 -0.50 3.64 -76.74
CA ILE A 508 -1.83 4.24 -76.70
C ILE A 508 -1.67 5.74 -76.93
N ASP A 509 -2.28 6.26 -78.00
CA ASP A 509 -2.47 7.70 -78.16
C ASP A 509 -3.68 8.16 -77.33
N TRP A 510 -3.40 8.50 -76.07
CA TRP A 510 -4.40 8.93 -75.09
C TRP A 510 -5.05 10.29 -75.39
N THR A 511 -4.63 10.99 -76.46
CA THR A 511 -5.19 12.31 -76.81
C THR A 511 -6.56 12.23 -77.48
N ARG A 512 -7.08 11.03 -77.80
CA ARG A 512 -8.28 10.87 -78.64
C ARG A 512 -9.45 10.08 -78.07
N GLN A 513 -9.42 9.56 -76.84
CA GLN A 513 -10.58 8.81 -76.31
C GLN A 513 -10.93 9.15 -74.85
N PRO A 514 -12.15 9.67 -74.58
CA PRO A 514 -12.69 9.74 -73.23
C PRO A 514 -13.24 8.36 -72.82
N LEU A 515 -12.66 7.76 -71.79
CA LEU A 515 -13.21 6.56 -71.14
C LEU A 515 -14.38 6.98 -70.24
N THR A 516 -15.58 7.11 -70.81
CA THR A 516 -16.81 7.23 -70.02
C THR A 516 -17.39 5.84 -69.80
N GLY A 517 -17.33 5.32 -68.57
CA GLY A 517 -18.05 4.09 -68.21
C GLY A 517 -17.51 3.25 -67.04
N PHE A 518 -16.32 3.53 -66.50
CA PHE A 518 -15.78 2.79 -65.36
C PHE A 518 -15.75 3.66 -64.09
N ASP A 519 -16.49 3.24 -63.07
CA ASP A 519 -16.58 3.88 -61.75
C ASP A 519 -15.51 3.31 -60.79
N TRP A 520 -14.27 3.17 -61.29
CA TRP A 520 -13.09 2.83 -60.50
C TRP A 520 -12.02 3.90 -60.74
N GLY A 521 -11.33 4.31 -59.66
CA GLY A 521 -10.42 5.47 -59.64
C GLY A 521 -9.46 5.57 -60.83
N ALA A 522 -9.24 6.81 -61.26
CA ALA A 522 -8.47 7.15 -62.46
C ALA A 522 -7.06 6.54 -62.49
N VAL A 523 -6.68 6.00 -63.65
CA VAL A 523 -5.30 5.60 -63.98
C VAL A 523 -4.54 6.89 -64.34
N PHE A 524 -3.51 7.24 -63.56
CA PHE A 524 -2.64 8.38 -63.84
C PHE A 524 -1.32 7.88 -64.44
N ALA A 525 -1.05 8.23 -65.70
CA ALA A 525 0.29 8.14 -66.27
C ALA A 525 0.91 9.54 -66.26
N GLY A 526 1.80 9.80 -65.31
CA GLY A 526 2.64 11.00 -65.32
C GLY A 526 3.75 10.83 -66.35
N GLY A 527 3.80 11.67 -67.37
CA GLY A 527 4.83 11.65 -68.41
C GLY A 527 6.17 12.20 -67.94
N PHE A 528 6.87 11.47 -67.08
CA PHE A 528 8.29 11.69 -66.79
C PHE A 528 9.07 10.42 -67.13
N ALA A 529 10.08 10.55 -67.98
CA ALA A 529 10.98 9.46 -68.31
C ALA A 529 11.74 9.03 -67.04
N GLY A 530 11.51 7.80 -66.58
CA GLY A 530 12.18 7.21 -65.43
C GLY A 530 11.30 6.82 -64.23
N ASP A 531 9.97 7.02 -64.27
CA ASP A 531 9.07 6.67 -63.15
C ASP A 531 8.16 5.46 -63.46
N PRO A 532 7.81 4.64 -62.45
CA PRO A 532 7.03 3.41 -62.62
C PRO A 532 5.60 3.65 -63.10
N LEU A 533 5.08 2.73 -63.90
CA LEU A 533 3.70 2.75 -64.40
C LEU A 533 2.73 2.44 -63.25
N VAL A 534 1.97 3.44 -62.80
CA VAL A 534 0.94 3.27 -61.75
C VAL A 534 -0.32 2.66 -62.37
N VAL A 535 -0.68 1.46 -61.93
CA VAL A 535 -1.79 0.67 -62.47
C VAL A 535 -3.11 0.97 -61.76
N MET A 536 -3.06 1.30 -60.46
CA MET A 536 -4.23 1.71 -59.67
C MET A 536 -3.81 2.70 -58.60
N GLY A 537 -4.58 3.78 -58.41
CA GLY A 537 -4.42 4.73 -57.32
C GLY A 537 -5.71 4.87 -56.50
N ASP A 538 -5.60 5.22 -55.22
CA ASP A 538 -6.77 5.62 -54.45
C ASP A 538 -7.30 6.99 -54.90
N ALA A 539 -8.45 7.41 -54.36
CA ALA A 539 -9.08 8.69 -54.70
C ALA A 539 -8.22 9.92 -54.35
N SER A 540 -7.14 9.75 -53.57
CA SER A 540 -6.17 10.80 -53.25
C SER A 540 -4.95 10.82 -54.17
N GLY A 541 -4.89 9.94 -55.17
CA GLY A 541 -3.78 9.84 -56.12
C GLY A 541 -2.61 9.01 -55.61
N ARG A 542 -2.78 8.23 -54.53
CA ARG A 542 -1.72 7.37 -54.00
C ARG A 542 -1.71 6.03 -54.72
N ALA A 543 -0.57 5.66 -55.30
CA ALA A 543 -0.39 4.41 -56.03
C ALA A 543 -0.59 3.18 -55.10
N LEU A 544 -1.51 2.31 -55.48
CA LEU A 544 -1.82 1.02 -54.85
C LEU A 544 -1.09 -0.14 -55.52
N ILE A 545 -0.88 -0.07 -56.84
CA ILE A 545 -0.12 -1.06 -57.63
C ILE A 545 0.68 -0.30 -58.69
N TRP A 546 1.97 -0.58 -58.82
CA TRP A 546 2.80 -0.06 -59.90
C TRP A 546 3.70 -1.14 -60.51
N VAL A 547 4.17 -0.89 -61.72
CA VAL A 547 5.10 -1.77 -62.44
C VAL A 547 6.35 -0.96 -62.76
N ASP A 548 7.53 -1.51 -62.46
CA ASP A 548 8.79 -0.87 -62.83
C ASP A 548 9.14 -1.08 -64.31
N GLU A 549 10.22 -0.44 -64.77
CA GLU A 549 10.70 -0.56 -66.16
C GLU A 549 11.14 -1.97 -66.54
N ALA A 550 11.38 -2.86 -65.56
CA ALA A 550 11.71 -4.26 -65.78
C ALA A 550 10.47 -5.16 -65.86
N GLY A 551 9.26 -4.60 -65.74
CA GLY A 551 8.00 -5.35 -65.78
C GLY A 551 7.68 -6.06 -64.46
N GLN A 552 8.34 -5.71 -63.35
CA GLN A 552 8.04 -6.29 -62.04
C GLN A 552 6.87 -5.57 -61.39
N LEU A 553 5.88 -6.34 -60.96
CA LEU A 553 4.62 -5.85 -60.40
C LEU A 553 4.76 -5.68 -58.89
N PHE A 554 4.61 -4.45 -58.40
CA PHE A 554 4.68 -4.11 -56.99
C PHE A 554 3.28 -3.72 -56.50
N GLY A 555 2.69 -4.57 -55.65
CA GLY A 555 1.46 -4.27 -54.93
C GLY A 555 1.78 -3.60 -53.60
N GLY A 556 1.03 -2.56 -53.24
CA GLY A 556 1.08 -1.89 -51.93
C GLY A 556 0.67 -2.77 -50.74
N GLY A 557 0.50 -4.08 -50.94
CA GLY A 557 0.26 -5.08 -49.91
C GLY A 557 1.28 -6.21 -50.01
N GLY A 558 2.24 -6.21 -49.08
CA GLY A 558 3.08 -7.38 -48.79
C GLY A 558 4.37 -7.49 -49.60
N GLY A 559 5.45 -6.93 -49.06
CA GLY A 559 6.83 -7.34 -49.38
C GLY A 559 7.56 -6.49 -50.41
N GLY A 560 8.39 -5.56 -49.94
CA GLY A 560 9.58 -5.11 -50.68
C GLY A 560 9.57 -3.72 -51.33
N GLY A 561 8.47 -2.95 -51.26
CA GLY A 561 8.44 -1.60 -51.83
C GLY A 561 8.82 -0.49 -50.85
N GLY A 562 10.10 -0.06 -50.87
CA GLY A 562 10.60 1.33 -50.79
C GLY A 562 10.19 2.32 -49.67
N ILE A 563 9.22 2.02 -48.82
CA ILE A 563 8.99 2.78 -47.59
C ILE A 563 9.82 2.07 -46.53
N SER A 564 10.94 2.67 -46.14
CA SER A 564 11.77 2.20 -45.01
C SER A 564 10.94 2.25 -43.72
N ARG A 565 10.04 1.29 -43.53
CA ARG A 565 9.42 1.04 -42.23
C ARG A 565 10.51 0.53 -41.33
N ARG A 566 10.61 1.13 -40.14
CA ARG A 566 11.53 0.67 -39.11
C ARG A 566 11.27 -0.82 -38.87
N GLN A 567 12.29 -1.65 -39.07
CA GLN A 567 12.17 -3.07 -38.76
C GLN A 567 12.27 -3.26 -37.24
N PRO A 568 11.47 -4.18 -36.65
CA PRO A 568 11.58 -4.46 -35.23
C PRO A 568 12.94 -5.03 -34.87
N ALA A 569 13.52 -4.58 -33.76
CA ALA A 569 14.72 -5.17 -33.18
C ALA A 569 14.36 -6.48 -32.45
N THR A 570 14.02 -7.51 -33.23
CA THR A 570 13.61 -8.82 -32.72
C THR A 570 14.60 -9.92 -33.10
N SER A 571 14.75 -10.91 -32.22
CA SER A 571 15.48 -12.15 -32.53
C SER A 571 14.59 -13.24 -33.16
N GLY A 572 13.29 -12.98 -33.32
CA GLY A 572 12.32 -13.91 -33.89
C GLY A 572 11.73 -13.42 -35.21
N ASN A 573 10.71 -14.12 -35.68
CA ASN A 573 9.88 -13.65 -36.78
C ASN A 573 9.01 -12.48 -36.30
N ALA A 574 8.80 -11.48 -37.15
CA ALA A 574 7.91 -10.37 -36.88
C ALA A 574 6.77 -10.34 -37.89
N TRP A 575 5.54 -10.15 -37.39
CA TRP A 575 4.34 -10.02 -38.19
C TRP A 575 3.59 -8.75 -37.81
N GLN A 576 2.88 -8.20 -38.81
CA GLN A 576 1.99 -7.04 -38.63
C GLN A 576 2.65 -5.84 -37.93
N PRO A 577 3.84 -5.37 -38.36
CA PRO A 577 4.44 -4.18 -37.77
C PRO A 577 3.59 -2.93 -38.03
N ILE A 578 3.21 -2.25 -36.95
CA ILE A 578 2.51 -0.97 -36.92
C ILE A 578 3.48 0.05 -36.32
N ASP A 579 3.95 0.98 -37.16
CA ASP A 579 4.84 2.07 -36.78
C ASP A 579 4.01 3.36 -36.75
N ASP A 580 3.90 3.99 -35.58
CA ASP A 580 3.24 5.30 -35.42
C ASP A 580 4.24 6.46 -35.28
N GLY A 581 5.53 6.20 -35.54
CA GLY A 581 6.62 7.16 -35.49
C GLY A 581 7.25 7.33 -34.11
N THR A 582 6.55 6.95 -33.03
CA THR A 582 7.07 6.98 -31.66
C THR A 582 7.24 5.57 -31.08
N SER A 583 6.38 4.63 -31.49
CA SER A 583 6.40 3.24 -31.10
C SER A 583 6.28 2.31 -32.32
N LEU A 584 6.83 1.11 -32.20
CA LEU A 584 6.67 0.04 -33.18
C LEU A 584 6.01 -1.17 -32.50
N ARG A 585 4.76 -1.45 -32.87
CA ARG A 585 3.99 -2.59 -32.36
C ARG A 585 3.95 -3.73 -33.36
N TYR A 586 4.13 -4.96 -32.91
CA TYR A 586 4.22 -6.11 -33.78
C TYR A 586 3.96 -7.42 -33.03
N LEU A 587 3.55 -8.47 -33.75
CA LEU A 587 3.52 -9.83 -33.23
C LEU A 587 4.88 -10.49 -33.48
N SER A 588 5.39 -11.24 -32.50
CA SER A 588 6.63 -12.01 -32.69
C SER A 588 6.65 -13.27 -31.85
N ASP A 589 7.43 -14.26 -32.29
CA ASP A 589 7.74 -15.52 -31.59
C ASP A 589 9.06 -15.45 -30.78
N GLN A 590 9.67 -14.26 -30.67
CA GLN A 590 10.97 -14.06 -30.00
C GLN A 590 11.01 -14.47 -28.52
N TYR A 591 9.84 -14.63 -27.88
CA TYR A 591 9.76 -15.09 -26.51
C TYR A 591 9.54 -16.60 -26.45
N GLN A 592 10.63 -17.36 -26.46
CA GLN A 592 10.62 -18.83 -26.37
C GLN A 592 9.73 -19.50 -27.43
N GLY A 593 9.64 -18.94 -28.64
CA GLY A 593 8.79 -19.45 -29.73
C GLY A 593 7.30 -19.13 -29.57
N ARG A 594 6.91 -18.35 -28.55
CA ARG A 594 5.51 -17.98 -28.30
C ARG A 594 5.16 -16.72 -29.04
N ILE A 595 4.11 -16.79 -29.87
CA ILE A 595 3.58 -15.62 -30.59
C ILE A 595 2.84 -14.72 -29.59
N MET A 596 3.33 -13.50 -29.41
CA MET A 596 2.69 -12.47 -28.59
C MET A 596 2.97 -11.08 -29.16
N GLY A 597 2.19 -10.08 -28.72
CA GLY A 597 2.40 -8.68 -29.07
C GLY A 597 3.59 -8.08 -28.34
N PHE A 598 4.31 -7.21 -29.05
CA PHE A 598 5.44 -6.45 -28.56
C PHE A 598 5.27 -4.99 -28.94
N GLU A 599 5.81 -4.11 -28.10
CA GLU A 599 5.94 -2.69 -28.37
C GLU A 599 7.41 -2.30 -28.17
N GLU A 600 8.02 -1.73 -29.20
CA GLU A 600 9.35 -1.16 -29.16
C GLU A 600 9.28 0.37 -29.11
N ARG A 601 9.90 0.97 -28.09
CA ARG A 601 9.96 2.43 -27.90
C ARG A 601 11.35 2.79 -27.36
N ALA A 602 11.98 3.80 -27.96
CA ALA A 602 13.33 4.26 -27.56
C ALA A 602 14.41 3.16 -27.41
N GLY A 603 14.35 2.10 -28.24
CA GLY A 603 15.32 0.98 -28.22
C GLY A 603 15.07 -0.05 -27.11
N LEU A 604 14.01 0.13 -26.32
CA LEU A 604 13.51 -0.86 -25.37
C LEU A 604 12.32 -1.61 -26.00
N ASN A 605 12.22 -2.90 -25.69
CA ASN A 605 11.19 -3.79 -26.23
C ASN A 605 10.39 -4.41 -25.07
N LEU A 606 9.10 -4.12 -24.97
CA LEU A 606 8.19 -4.65 -23.95
C LEU A 606 7.15 -5.55 -24.59
N ALA A 607 6.57 -6.45 -23.80
CA ALA A 607 5.32 -7.09 -24.19
C ALA A 607 4.23 -6.02 -24.38
N GLU A 608 3.40 -6.17 -25.41
CA GLU A 608 2.21 -5.33 -25.58
C GLU A 608 1.18 -5.73 -24.51
N THR A 609 0.91 -4.82 -23.57
CA THR A 609 0.02 -5.05 -22.43
C THR A 609 -0.93 -3.87 -22.26
N GLY A 610 -1.93 -4.03 -21.39
CA GLY A 610 -2.89 -2.96 -21.08
C GLY A 610 -2.26 -1.66 -20.53
N PRO A 611 -3.08 -0.61 -20.36
CA PRO A 611 -2.62 0.72 -19.93
C PRO A 611 -2.16 0.78 -18.46
N ASN A 612 -2.34 -0.29 -17.69
CA ASN A 612 -1.91 -0.34 -16.29
C ASN A 612 -0.73 -1.31 -16.15
N ALA A 613 0.37 -0.81 -15.62
CA ALA A 613 1.47 -1.62 -15.12
C ALA A 613 1.26 -1.93 -13.62
N VAL A 614 1.64 -3.12 -13.22
CA VAL A 614 1.48 -3.61 -11.85
C VAL A 614 2.79 -3.44 -11.08
N GLY A 615 2.78 -2.76 -9.94
CA GLY A 615 3.93 -2.67 -9.04
C GLY A 615 3.96 -3.81 -8.02
N VAL A 616 5.09 -4.48 -7.88
CA VAL A 616 5.36 -5.46 -6.82
C VAL A 616 6.60 -4.99 -6.06
N ILE A 617 6.45 -4.77 -4.76
CA ILE A 617 7.53 -4.26 -3.90
C ILE A 617 7.97 -5.34 -2.92
N ALA A 618 9.28 -5.50 -2.70
CA ALA A 618 9.84 -6.23 -1.57
C ALA A 618 10.63 -5.27 -0.68
N TYR A 619 10.18 -5.09 0.56
CA TYR A 619 10.69 -4.10 1.50
C TYR A 619 11.23 -4.72 2.80
N GLY A 620 12.47 -4.37 3.15
CA GLY A 620 13.13 -4.81 4.39
C GLY A 620 14.00 -6.06 4.22
N GLY A 621 13.86 -7.08 5.07
CA GLY A 621 14.85 -8.16 5.22
C GLY A 621 14.33 -9.57 5.02
N GLY A 622 15.06 -10.54 5.60
CA GLY A 622 14.65 -11.94 5.76
C GLY A 622 14.48 -12.79 4.49
N GLY A 623 14.64 -12.20 3.30
CA GLY A 623 14.47 -12.87 2.00
C GLY A 623 14.44 -11.92 0.80
N ALA A 624 14.33 -10.60 1.04
CA ALA A 624 14.30 -9.58 0.00
C ALA A 624 15.47 -9.69 -0.99
N LEU A 625 16.69 -9.93 -0.47
CA LEU A 625 17.93 -10.00 -1.24
C LEU A 625 18.32 -11.42 -1.69
N VAL A 626 17.52 -12.44 -1.37
CA VAL A 626 17.80 -13.83 -1.78
C VAL A 626 17.44 -14.00 -3.25
N THR A 627 18.41 -14.35 -4.07
CA THR A 627 18.16 -14.68 -5.49
C THR A 627 17.47 -16.04 -5.60
N ARG A 628 16.42 -16.12 -6.41
CA ARG A 628 15.56 -17.31 -6.56
C ARG A 628 15.67 -17.88 -7.98
N PRO A 629 15.82 -19.21 -8.14
CA PRO A 629 15.94 -19.85 -9.44
C PRO A 629 14.56 -20.07 -10.08
N VAL A 630 13.91 -19.00 -10.53
CA VAL A 630 12.61 -19.13 -11.20
C VAL A 630 12.79 -19.73 -12.61
N PRO A 631 11.93 -20.67 -13.07
CA PRO A 631 12.09 -21.33 -14.37
C PRO A 631 11.92 -20.40 -15.57
N GLU A 632 11.12 -19.35 -15.44
CA GLU A 632 10.82 -18.38 -16.49
C GLU A 632 11.01 -16.97 -15.92
N ASP A 633 11.83 -16.17 -16.60
CA ASP A 633 12.23 -14.83 -16.14
C ASP A 633 11.24 -13.72 -16.51
N TRP A 634 10.26 -14.03 -17.37
CA TRP A 634 9.26 -13.09 -17.84
C TRP A 634 9.88 -11.79 -18.35
N ARG A 635 11.05 -11.87 -19.00
CA ARG A 635 11.90 -10.72 -19.32
C ARG A 635 11.24 -9.62 -20.15
N TYR A 636 10.10 -9.83 -20.80
CA TYR A 636 9.36 -8.79 -21.53
C TYR A 636 8.20 -8.18 -20.74
N HIS A 637 7.80 -8.82 -19.65
CA HIS A 637 6.74 -8.37 -18.74
C HIS A 637 7.31 -7.76 -17.46
N ILE A 638 8.34 -8.38 -16.87
CA ILE A 638 8.96 -7.92 -15.62
C ILE A 638 10.09 -6.95 -15.92
N ARG A 639 9.94 -5.72 -15.41
CA ARG A 639 10.90 -4.64 -15.51
C ARG A 639 11.24 -4.07 -14.15
N ARG A 640 12.39 -3.41 -14.07
CA ARG A 640 12.77 -2.57 -12.93
C ARG A 640 12.28 -1.13 -13.11
N PRO A 641 12.44 -0.26 -12.10
CA PRO A 641 12.00 1.14 -12.17
C PRO A 641 12.53 1.95 -13.36
N ASP A 642 13.70 1.58 -13.88
CA ASP A 642 14.33 2.18 -15.06
C ASP A 642 13.86 1.56 -16.39
N LEU A 643 12.89 0.64 -16.34
CA LEU A 643 12.47 -0.24 -17.43
C LEU A 643 13.57 -1.18 -17.94
N GLY A 644 14.67 -1.30 -17.20
CA GLY A 644 15.70 -2.29 -17.43
C GLY A 644 15.25 -3.69 -17.04
N HIS A 645 16.04 -4.67 -17.46
CA HIS A 645 15.98 -6.03 -16.96
C HIS A 645 17.39 -6.57 -16.88
N ASP A 646 17.82 -6.89 -15.67
CA ASP A 646 19.03 -7.62 -15.37
C ASP A 646 18.65 -9.02 -14.85
N GLY A 647 19.54 -10.00 -15.01
CA GLY A 647 19.26 -11.40 -14.68
C GLY A 647 19.13 -11.72 -13.18
N GLY A 648 18.87 -10.74 -12.32
CA GLY A 648 18.76 -10.90 -10.87
C GLY A 648 17.32 -11.14 -10.41
N MET A 649 16.96 -12.39 -10.14
CA MET A 649 15.64 -12.77 -9.62
C MET A 649 15.56 -12.60 -8.10
N LEU A 650 15.62 -11.35 -7.65
CA LEU A 650 15.38 -10.99 -6.25
C LEU A 650 13.90 -11.16 -5.89
N SER A 651 13.53 -10.76 -4.67
CA SER A 651 12.21 -11.10 -4.13
C SER A 651 11.05 -10.48 -4.90
N ALA A 652 11.13 -9.21 -5.30
CA ALA A 652 10.03 -8.58 -6.04
C ALA A 652 9.87 -9.20 -7.44
N GLU A 653 10.98 -9.45 -8.13
CA GLU A 653 11.04 -10.09 -9.44
C GLU A 653 10.48 -11.52 -9.37
N ALA A 654 10.88 -12.28 -8.36
CA ALA A 654 10.37 -13.63 -8.17
C ALA A 654 8.86 -13.64 -7.91
N ILE A 655 8.36 -12.80 -6.98
CA ILE A 655 6.91 -12.70 -6.71
C ILE A 655 6.15 -12.30 -7.98
N ALA A 656 6.68 -11.37 -8.77
CA ALA A 656 6.13 -10.99 -10.07
C ALA A 656 6.10 -12.17 -11.06
N ALA A 657 7.17 -12.97 -11.12
CA ALA A 657 7.23 -14.17 -11.95
C ALA A 657 6.20 -15.22 -11.49
N MET A 658 5.99 -15.41 -10.17
CA MET A 658 4.97 -16.34 -9.67
C MET A 658 3.57 -15.85 -10.07
N MET A 659 3.31 -14.55 -9.94
CA MET A 659 2.05 -13.93 -10.32
C MET A 659 1.76 -14.12 -11.82
N LEU A 660 2.73 -13.86 -12.70
CA LEU A 660 2.56 -14.03 -14.15
C LEU A 660 2.39 -15.50 -14.54
N THR A 661 3.13 -16.40 -13.90
CA THR A 661 2.98 -17.85 -14.07
C THR A 661 1.58 -18.31 -13.68
N ASP A 662 1.05 -17.81 -12.55
CA ASP A 662 -0.32 -18.11 -12.12
C ASP A 662 -1.36 -17.58 -13.11
N ARG A 663 -1.22 -16.33 -13.56
CA ARG A 663 -2.13 -15.71 -14.54
C ARG A 663 -2.14 -16.43 -15.87
N ARG A 664 -0.97 -16.83 -16.38
CA ARG A 664 -0.84 -17.61 -17.61
C ARG A 664 -1.56 -18.94 -17.50
N ALA A 665 -1.34 -19.70 -16.42
CA ALA A 665 -2.00 -20.99 -16.22
C ALA A 665 -3.54 -20.86 -16.09
N ARG A 666 -4.05 -19.66 -15.81
CA ARG A 666 -5.48 -19.34 -15.74
C ARG A 666 -6.01 -18.64 -17.01
N ASN A 667 -5.20 -18.53 -18.07
CA ASN A 667 -5.55 -17.81 -19.30
C ASN A 667 -5.99 -16.36 -19.07
N LEU A 668 -5.38 -15.68 -18.09
CA LEU A 668 -5.62 -14.26 -17.81
C LEU A 668 -4.63 -13.38 -18.58
N SER A 669 -5.02 -12.13 -18.83
CA SER A 669 -4.14 -11.12 -19.43
C SER A 669 -2.87 -10.92 -18.59
N LEU A 670 -1.72 -10.81 -19.24
CA LEU A 670 -0.42 -10.63 -18.60
C LEU A 670 -0.04 -9.14 -18.60
N PRO A 671 0.02 -8.47 -17.43
CA PRO A 671 0.40 -7.07 -17.36
C PRO A 671 1.91 -6.88 -17.53
N THR A 672 2.32 -5.62 -17.78
CA THR A 672 3.69 -5.19 -17.46
C THR A 672 3.81 -5.09 -15.94
N VAL A 673 4.88 -5.61 -15.36
CA VAL A 673 5.12 -5.62 -13.92
C VAL A 673 6.40 -4.86 -13.61
N ILE A 674 6.32 -3.88 -12.70
CA ILE A 674 7.49 -3.20 -12.15
C ILE A 674 7.85 -3.84 -10.81
N ALA A 675 8.97 -4.55 -10.80
CA ALA A 675 9.52 -5.19 -9.60
C ALA A 675 10.50 -4.23 -8.91
N MET A 676 10.26 -3.99 -7.63
CA MET A 676 11.02 -3.05 -6.80
C MET A 676 11.50 -3.76 -5.53
N THR A 677 12.79 -4.10 -5.48
CA THR A 677 13.41 -4.66 -4.28
C THR A 677 14.21 -3.56 -3.56
N ALA A 678 13.84 -3.28 -2.32
CA ALA A 678 14.59 -2.43 -1.40
C ALA A 678 14.76 -3.17 -0.09
N GLY A 679 15.91 -3.85 0.06
CA GLY A 679 16.15 -4.69 1.21
C GLY A 679 17.52 -4.61 1.84
N LEU A 680 17.59 -5.10 3.07
CA LEU A 680 18.79 -5.24 3.89
C LEU A 680 18.86 -6.68 4.40
N GLY A 681 20.07 -7.19 4.69
CA GLY A 681 20.23 -8.57 5.17
C GLY A 681 19.56 -8.83 6.52
N SER A 682 19.69 -7.89 7.47
CA SER A 682 19.19 -8.03 8.85
C SER A 682 18.74 -6.68 9.40
N PRO A 683 17.63 -6.12 8.88
CA PRO A 683 17.16 -4.80 9.27
C PRO A 683 16.68 -4.73 10.73
N THR A 684 16.82 -3.53 11.28
CA THR A 684 16.27 -3.07 12.56
C THR A 684 15.21 -1.99 12.32
N ALA A 685 14.42 -1.66 13.34
CA ALA A 685 13.35 -0.64 13.24
C ALA A 685 13.86 0.71 12.69
N SER A 686 15.05 1.17 13.11
CA SER A 686 15.63 2.43 12.62
C SER A 686 15.94 2.44 11.12
N GLU A 687 16.14 1.26 10.53
CA GLU A 687 16.51 1.10 9.13
C GLU A 687 15.30 0.86 8.23
N THR A 688 14.12 0.63 8.80
CA THR A 688 12.89 0.31 8.06
C THR A 688 11.70 1.20 8.36
N ASN A 689 11.79 2.09 9.35
CA ASN A 689 10.74 3.07 9.60
C ASN A 689 10.62 4.09 8.45
N ALA A 690 9.57 4.91 8.48
CA ALA A 690 9.27 5.91 7.44
C ALA A 690 10.35 7.00 7.27
N ALA A 691 11.21 7.21 8.28
CA ALA A 691 12.32 8.17 8.21
C ALA A 691 13.62 7.55 7.65
N SER A 692 13.63 6.24 7.39
CA SER A 692 14.84 5.52 7.00
C SER A 692 15.26 5.80 5.55
N PRO A 693 16.57 5.71 5.24
CA PRO A 693 17.04 5.76 3.86
C PRO A 693 16.48 4.64 2.97
N LEU A 694 16.14 3.48 3.56
CA LEU A 694 15.54 2.37 2.81
C LEU A 694 14.12 2.73 2.33
N TYR A 695 13.35 3.37 3.20
CA TYR A 695 12.01 3.87 2.87
C TYR A 695 12.04 4.90 1.75
N SER A 696 12.95 5.89 1.83
CA SER A 696 13.11 6.89 0.77
C SER A 696 13.60 6.28 -0.55
N THR A 697 14.39 5.21 -0.50
CA THR A 697 14.80 4.45 -1.69
C THR A 697 13.60 3.83 -2.41
N VAL A 698 12.65 3.22 -1.68
CA VAL A 698 11.41 2.69 -2.28
C VAL A 698 10.59 3.78 -2.93
N LEU A 699 10.39 4.92 -2.25
CA LEU A 699 9.64 6.04 -2.82
C LEU A 699 10.32 6.61 -4.07
N GLY A 700 11.66 6.67 -4.09
CA GLY A 700 12.43 7.05 -5.28
C GLY A 700 12.24 6.08 -6.44
N GLN A 701 12.23 4.77 -6.17
CA GLN A 701 11.94 3.74 -7.18
C GLN A 701 10.51 3.87 -7.74
N ILE A 702 9.51 4.13 -6.88
CA ILE A 702 8.13 4.35 -7.33
C ILE A 702 8.05 5.60 -8.21
N ALA A 703 8.62 6.72 -7.77
CA ALA A 703 8.60 7.97 -8.53
C ALA A 703 9.28 7.81 -9.90
N GLN A 704 10.43 7.12 -9.95
CA GLN A 704 11.10 6.80 -11.20
C GLN A 704 10.22 5.94 -12.12
N SER A 705 9.55 4.93 -11.56
CA SER A 705 8.66 4.03 -12.30
C SER A 705 7.47 4.77 -12.90
N VAL A 706 6.84 5.68 -12.15
CA VAL A 706 5.73 6.53 -12.62
C VAL A 706 6.18 7.39 -13.82
N LEU A 707 7.34 8.03 -13.71
CA LEU A 707 7.90 8.83 -14.81
C LEU A 707 8.19 7.98 -16.05
N LYS A 708 8.81 6.81 -15.86
CA LYS A 708 9.18 5.93 -16.98
C LYS A 708 8.01 5.25 -17.64
N LEU A 709 6.98 4.87 -16.90
CA LEU A 709 5.77 4.29 -17.46
C LEU A 709 4.91 5.31 -18.21
N ALA A 710 4.96 6.58 -17.81
CA ALA A 710 4.30 7.66 -18.56
C ALA A 710 4.87 7.79 -19.98
N GLU A 711 6.18 7.55 -20.18
CA GLU A 711 6.80 7.48 -21.52
C GLU A 711 6.25 6.34 -22.38
N TRP A 712 5.49 5.40 -21.80
CA TRP A 712 4.87 4.22 -22.43
C TRP A 712 3.33 4.23 -22.36
N ASP A 713 2.73 5.38 -22.05
CA ASP A 713 1.28 5.53 -21.90
C ASP A 713 0.68 4.55 -20.87
N LYS A 714 1.46 4.22 -19.83
CA LYS A 714 1.08 3.30 -18.75
C LYS A 714 1.00 4.01 -17.41
N ALA A 715 -0.04 3.71 -16.63
CA ALA A 715 -0.15 4.09 -15.23
C ALA A 715 0.41 2.99 -14.32
N LEU A 716 1.16 3.36 -13.28
CA LEU A 716 1.62 2.40 -12.27
C LEU A 716 0.53 2.19 -11.22
N ILE A 717 0.16 0.92 -10.97
CA ILE A 717 -0.69 0.52 -9.85
C ILE A 717 0.10 -0.46 -8.99
N VAL A 718 0.53 -0.06 -7.81
CA VAL A 718 1.19 -0.96 -6.87
C VAL A 718 0.15 -1.88 -6.26
N ASP A 719 0.32 -3.17 -6.52
CA ASP A 719 -0.62 -4.22 -6.13
C ASP A 719 -0.32 -4.72 -4.71
N ARG A 720 0.97 -4.91 -4.41
CA ARG A 720 1.40 -5.46 -3.11
C ARG A 720 2.80 -5.01 -2.70
N VAL A 721 3.02 -5.07 -1.40
CA VAL A 721 4.34 -4.94 -0.75
C VAL A 721 4.59 -6.16 0.13
N ALA A 722 5.58 -6.98 -0.22
CA ALA A 722 6.11 -8.02 0.65
C ALA A 722 7.05 -7.38 1.69
N MET A 723 6.72 -7.51 2.98
CA MET A 723 7.33 -6.72 4.04
C MET A 723 7.97 -7.60 5.14
N SER A 724 9.18 -7.23 5.56
CA SER A 724 9.89 -7.88 6.68
C SER A 724 10.84 -6.89 7.37
N LEU A 725 10.52 -6.44 8.58
CA LEU A 725 11.16 -5.23 9.16
C LEU A 725 12.26 -5.52 10.18
N LEU A 726 12.13 -6.58 10.98
CA LEU A 726 12.88 -6.75 12.23
C LEU A 726 13.77 -8.00 12.26
N ALA A 727 14.23 -8.48 11.11
CA ALA A 727 15.04 -9.70 11.04
C ALA A 727 16.39 -9.57 11.77
N GLY A 728 16.94 -8.35 11.91
CA GLY A 728 18.14 -8.07 12.69
C GLY A 728 17.91 -7.80 14.17
N ALA A 729 16.65 -7.70 14.61
CA ALA A 729 16.29 -7.46 16.00
C ALA A 729 15.22 -8.48 16.48
N PRO A 730 15.49 -9.80 16.44
CA PRO A 730 14.50 -10.83 16.76
C PRO A 730 14.03 -10.82 18.22
N GLN A 731 14.78 -10.13 19.09
CA GLN A 731 14.48 -9.92 20.52
C GLN A 731 13.51 -8.76 20.78
N THR A 732 13.12 -8.01 19.73
CA THR A 732 12.13 -6.93 19.86
C THR A 732 10.83 -7.50 20.43
N SER A 733 10.29 -6.84 21.45
CA SER A 733 9.06 -7.32 22.10
C SER A 733 7.90 -7.40 21.11
N GLU A 734 6.98 -8.32 21.34
CA GLU A 734 5.82 -8.54 20.46
C GLU A 734 5.02 -7.24 20.22
N ILE A 735 4.83 -6.42 21.26
CA ILE A 735 4.10 -5.15 21.16
C ILE A 735 4.87 -4.11 20.35
N ALA A 736 6.20 -4.00 20.56
CA ALA A 736 7.02 -3.07 19.80
C ALA A 736 7.10 -3.47 18.33
N ALA A 737 7.21 -4.78 18.04
CA ALA A 737 7.17 -5.29 16.68
C ALA A 737 5.83 -5.02 16.00
N ASP A 738 4.70 -5.28 16.69
CA ASP A 738 3.36 -5.00 16.18
C ASP A 738 3.19 -3.53 15.76
N ASN A 739 3.60 -2.59 16.63
CA ASN A 739 3.57 -1.15 16.35
C ASN A 739 4.46 -0.74 15.17
N GLU A 740 5.66 -1.31 15.06
CA GLU A 740 6.59 -1.02 13.97
C GLU A 740 6.02 -1.47 12.62
N TYR A 741 5.48 -2.69 12.55
CA TYR A 741 4.83 -3.22 11.36
C TYR A 741 3.59 -2.40 10.98
N ALA A 742 2.73 -2.06 11.95
CA ALA A 742 1.51 -1.31 11.69
C ALA A 742 1.80 0.12 11.20
N SER A 743 2.71 0.83 11.86
CA SER A 743 3.08 2.20 11.49
C SER A 743 3.77 2.26 10.11
N THR A 744 4.69 1.35 9.84
CA THR A 744 5.37 1.27 8.54
C THR A 744 4.42 0.87 7.41
N ALA A 745 3.51 -0.09 7.64
CA ALA A 745 2.47 -0.45 6.69
C ALA A 745 1.54 0.73 6.38
N ALA A 746 1.10 1.46 7.41
CA ALA A 746 0.23 2.62 7.23
C ALA A 746 0.91 3.72 6.39
N ALA A 747 2.18 4.02 6.69
CA ALA A 747 2.97 5.01 5.97
C ALA A 747 3.16 4.60 4.50
N LEU A 748 3.66 3.37 4.24
CA LEU A 748 3.90 2.89 2.87
C LEU A 748 2.62 2.95 2.03
N ARG A 749 1.48 2.51 2.58
CA ARG A 749 0.21 2.52 1.84
C ARG A 749 -0.22 3.93 1.47
N ALA A 750 -0.12 4.87 2.40
CA ALA A 750 -0.49 6.27 2.16
C ALA A 750 0.43 6.92 1.11
N ASP A 751 1.74 6.75 1.25
CA ASP A 751 2.72 7.36 0.35
C ASP A 751 2.72 6.74 -1.04
N ILE A 752 2.46 5.42 -1.14
CA ILE A 752 2.27 4.75 -2.43
C ILE A 752 1.06 5.32 -3.17
N VAL A 753 -0.08 5.46 -2.48
CA VAL A 753 -1.30 6.06 -3.08
C VAL A 753 -1.02 7.48 -3.56
N LEU A 754 -0.32 8.27 -2.75
CA LEU A 754 0.05 9.63 -3.12
C LEU A 754 0.99 9.67 -4.33
N ALA A 755 1.99 8.78 -4.37
CA ALA A 755 3.01 8.77 -5.42
C ALA A 755 2.48 8.25 -6.76
N THR A 756 1.55 7.29 -6.76
CA THR A 756 1.02 6.69 -8.00
C THR A 756 -0.31 7.27 -8.44
N GLY A 757 -1.05 7.93 -7.54
CA GLY A 757 -2.42 8.39 -7.78
C GLY A 757 -3.45 7.25 -7.83
N GLN A 758 -3.09 6.02 -7.43
CA GLN A 758 -4.02 4.90 -7.40
C GLN A 758 -5.10 5.09 -6.33
N SER A 759 -6.35 4.72 -6.62
CA SER A 759 -7.47 4.92 -5.69
C SER A 759 -7.49 3.93 -4.52
N GLN A 760 -6.93 2.73 -4.71
CA GLN A 760 -6.88 1.68 -3.70
C GLN A 760 -5.45 1.49 -3.21
N PRO A 761 -5.20 1.55 -1.89
CA PRO A 761 -3.87 1.26 -1.35
C PRO A 761 -3.45 -0.21 -1.59
N PRO A 762 -2.15 -0.48 -1.71
CA PRO A 762 -1.65 -1.83 -1.91
C PRO A 762 -1.94 -2.74 -0.71
N LEU A 763 -1.92 -4.05 -0.95
CA LEU A 763 -1.89 -5.06 0.11
C LEU A 763 -0.47 -5.15 0.70
N ILE A 764 -0.40 -5.30 2.03
CA ILE A 764 0.88 -5.50 2.72
C ILE A 764 0.99 -6.97 3.11
N VAL A 765 1.89 -7.69 2.45
CA VAL A 765 2.06 -9.13 2.62
C VAL A 765 3.19 -9.39 3.61
N VAL A 766 2.89 -10.14 4.66
CA VAL A 766 3.85 -10.52 5.70
C VAL A 766 3.90 -12.03 5.82
N SER A 767 5.12 -12.55 5.91
CA SER A 767 5.40 -13.98 6.07
C SER A 767 6.18 -14.16 7.37
N PRO A 768 5.53 -14.62 8.46
CA PRO A 768 6.13 -14.66 9.78
C PRO A 768 7.47 -15.40 9.79
N SER A 769 8.44 -14.78 10.46
CA SER A 769 9.78 -15.28 10.67
C SER A 769 9.76 -16.63 11.40
N ALA A 770 10.75 -17.47 11.09
CA ALA A 770 10.77 -18.86 11.54
C ALA A 770 11.60 -19.11 12.81
N GLY A 771 12.04 -18.05 13.49
CA GLY A 771 13.13 -18.15 14.47
C GLY A 771 14.43 -18.64 13.83
N THR A 772 15.30 -19.26 14.62
CA THR A 772 16.60 -19.77 14.15
C THR A 772 16.65 -21.30 14.14
N ARG A 773 17.64 -21.84 13.41
CA ARG A 773 18.05 -23.24 13.51
C ARG A 773 18.38 -23.61 14.97
N GLY A 774 18.94 -22.69 15.76
CA GLY A 774 19.30 -22.91 17.17
C GLY A 774 18.13 -22.93 18.17
N GLY A 775 16.91 -22.66 17.73
CA GLY A 775 15.74 -22.62 18.62
C GLY A 775 15.53 -21.28 19.32
N ASP A 776 16.24 -20.22 18.92
CA ASP A 776 15.98 -18.88 19.46
C ASP A 776 14.54 -18.47 19.12
N ALA A 777 13.75 -18.29 20.16
CA ALA A 777 12.40 -17.79 20.04
C ALA A 777 12.44 -16.32 19.63
N SER A 778 11.71 -15.97 18.57
CA SER A 778 11.57 -14.58 18.16
C SER A 778 10.19 -14.07 18.57
N ALA A 779 10.15 -13.03 19.40
CA ALA A 779 8.89 -12.37 19.75
C ALA A 779 8.31 -11.58 18.57
N VAL A 780 9.15 -11.21 17.59
CA VAL A 780 8.74 -10.64 16.30
C VAL A 780 7.82 -11.60 15.54
N ALA A 781 8.15 -12.90 15.51
CA ALA A 781 7.32 -13.91 14.83
C ALA A 781 5.89 -13.97 15.38
N LEU A 782 5.71 -13.75 16.69
CA LEU A 782 4.38 -13.70 17.32
C LEU A 782 3.59 -12.47 16.86
N ALA A 783 4.25 -11.31 16.72
CA ALA A 783 3.63 -10.09 16.22
C ALA A 783 3.23 -10.23 14.75
N GLU A 784 4.16 -10.66 13.89
CA GLU A 784 3.94 -10.90 12.45
C GLU A 784 2.75 -11.84 12.22
N SER A 785 2.59 -12.84 13.08
CA SER A 785 1.56 -13.86 12.98
C SER A 785 0.15 -13.37 13.26
N LYS A 786 -0.06 -12.17 13.80
CA LYS A 786 -1.40 -11.64 14.16
C LYS A 786 -1.76 -10.30 13.52
N LEU A 787 -0.90 -9.77 12.66
CA LEU A 787 -1.02 -8.43 12.08
C LEU A 787 -2.34 -8.20 11.33
N ASP A 788 -2.80 -9.18 10.56
CA ASP A 788 -4.07 -9.14 9.82
C ASP A 788 -5.30 -8.97 10.73
N ALA A 789 -5.32 -9.63 11.89
CA ALA A 789 -6.41 -9.57 12.85
C ALA A 789 -6.28 -8.38 13.81
N ALA A 790 -5.05 -7.98 14.14
CA ALA A 790 -4.79 -6.81 14.99
C ALA A 790 -5.08 -5.50 14.26
N HIS A 791 -4.84 -5.44 12.95
CA HIS A 791 -4.93 -4.23 12.13
C HIS A 791 -5.72 -4.45 10.82
N PRO A 792 -7.01 -4.82 10.88
CA PRO A 792 -7.79 -5.19 9.69
C PRO A 792 -7.94 -4.04 8.67
N ALA A 793 -7.83 -2.78 9.11
CA ALA A 793 -7.91 -1.61 8.23
C ALA A 793 -6.62 -1.38 7.40
N LEU A 794 -5.51 -2.03 7.75
CA LEU A 794 -4.21 -1.83 7.11
C LEU A 794 -3.99 -2.72 5.87
N GLY A 795 -4.96 -3.56 5.48
CA GLY A 795 -4.81 -4.44 4.31
C GLY A 795 -3.64 -5.42 4.45
N LEU A 796 -3.33 -5.81 5.69
CA LEU A 796 -2.27 -6.76 6.01
C LEU A 796 -2.72 -8.18 5.68
N VAL A 797 -1.86 -8.93 4.99
CA VAL A 797 -2.07 -10.31 4.57
C VAL A 797 -0.96 -11.16 5.17
N VAL A 798 -1.30 -12.02 6.13
CA VAL A 798 -0.35 -13.00 6.68
C VAL A 798 -0.37 -14.23 5.76
N ALA A 799 0.55 -14.26 4.78
CA ALA A 799 0.54 -15.24 3.70
C ALA A 799 0.78 -16.66 4.21
N GLY A 800 1.75 -16.84 5.10
CA GLY A 800 2.10 -18.12 5.70
C GLY A 800 3.47 -18.07 6.36
N PRO A 801 3.76 -18.98 7.30
CA PRO A 801 4.98 -18.90 8.08
C PRO A 801 6.19 -19.45 7.33
N ARG A 802 7.37 -18.89 7.56
CA ARG A 802 8.62 -19.34 6.91
C ARG A 802 9.15 -20.67 7.46
N HIS A 803 8.67 -21.15 8.61
CA HIS A 803 9.25 -22.31 9.31
C HIS A 803 9.03 -23.66 8.61
N VAL A 804 8.18 -23.68 7.57
CA VAL A 804 7.92 -24.89 6.76
C VAL A 804 9.02 -25.15 5.73
N TYR A 805 9.83 -24.14 5.43
CA TYR A 805 10.86 -24.20 4.39
C TYR A 805 12.25 -24.42 4.96
N ALA A 806 13.12 -25.02 4.15
CA ALA A 806 14.50 -25.32 4.54
C ALA A 806 15.35 -24.05 4.64
N LEU A 807 16.21 -24.00 5.65
CA LEU A 807 17.25 -22.98 5.81
C LEU A 807 18.54 -23.38 5.10
N GLN A 808 19.24 -22.40 4.54
CA GLN A 808 20.56 -22.60 3.94
C GLN A 808 21.53 -23.17 4.97
N GLU A 809 22.35 -24.13 4.53
CA GLU A 809 23.40 -24.73 5.36
C GLU A 809 24.40 -23.66 5.83
N GLY A 810 24.85 -23.77 7.09
CA GLY A 810 25.74 -22.78 7.70
C GLY A 810 25.07 -21.47 8.12
N THR A 811 23.78 -21.27 7.82
CA THR A 811 23.03 -20.07 8.25
C THR A 811 22.04 -20.39 9.38
N LEU A 812 21.78 -19.40 10.23
CA LEU A 812 20.85 -19.55 11.35
C LEU A 812 19.39 -19.34 10.96
N ALA A 813 19.09 -18.51 9.97
CA ALA A 813 17.71 -18.11 9.66
C ALA A 813 17.44 -17.81 8.17
N THR A 814 18.42 -17.95 7.30
CA THR A 814 18.27 -17.65 5.86
C THR A 814 17.61 -18.83 5.17
N LEU A 815 16.51 -18.60 4.45
CA LEU A 815 15.88 -19.64 3.62
C LEU A 815 16.83 -20.08 2.50
N THR A 816 16.78 -21.36 2.13
CA THR A 816 17.33 -21.82 0.85
C THR A 816 16.67 -21.07 -0.32
N ALA A 817 17.35 -20.99 -1.47
CA ALA A 817 16.79 -20.33 -2.65
C ALA A 817 15.45 -20.96 -3.09
N GLU A 818 15.35 -22.30 -2.99
CA GLU A 818 14.10 -23.05 -3.20
C GLU A 818 13.03 -22.68 -2.17
N GLY A 819 13.36 -22.69 -0.87
CA GLY A 819 12.44 -22.29 0.19
C GLY A 819 11.92 -20.85 0.05
N ALA A 820 12.79 -19.92 -0.36
CA ALA A 820 12.43 -18.53 -0.61
C ALA A 820 11.53 -18.38 -1.85
N MET A 821 11.75 -19.19 -2.88
CA MET A 821 10.89 -19.24 -4.07
C MET A 821 9.50 -19.76 -3.72
N MET A 822 9.44 -20.83 -2.92
CA MET A 822 8.19 -21.40 -2.43
C MET A 822 7.42 -20.43 -1.54
N GLN A 823 8.10 -19.69 -0.65
CA GLN A 823 7.46 -18.62 0.10
C GLN A 823 6.86 -17.54 -0.81
N SER A 824 7.58 -17.11 -1.84
CA SER A 824 7.09 -16.10 -2.80
C SER A 824 5.89 -16.59 -3.61
N GLU A 825 5.81 -17.88 -3.95
CA GLU A 825 4.63 -18.45 -4.60
C GLU A 825 3.42 -18.48 -3.65
N LEU A 826 3.61 -18.84 -2.37
CA LEU A 826 2.54 -18.79 -1.37
C LEU A 826 2.02 -17.36 -1.14
N GLU A 827 2.91 -16.37 -1.11
CA GLU A 827 2.56 -14.94 -1.07
C GLU A 827 1.74 -14.52 -2.30
N ALA A 828 2.11 -15.04 -3.48
CA ALA A 828 1.37 -14.79 -4.71
C ALA A 828 -0.04 -15.39 -4.69
N ILE A 829 -0.17 -16.62 -4.20
CA ILE A 829 -1.42 -17.34 -3.99
C ILE A 829 -2.34 -16.58 -3.01
N ALA A 830 -1.81 -16.15 -1.86
CA ALA A 830 -2.58 -15.46 -0.83
C ALA A 830 -3.25 -14.18 -1.36
N VAL A 831 -2.49 -13.33 -2.05
CA VAL A 831 -3.03 -12.10 -2.65
C VAL A 831 -4.02 -12.40 -3.77
N ARG A 832 -3.77 -13.43 -4.59
CA ARG A 832 -4.68 -13.84 -5.66
C ARG A 832 -6.05 -14.24 -5.09
N GLU A 833 -6.08 -14.99 -4.00
CA GLU A 833 -7.34 -15.36 -3.33
C GLU A 833 -8.12 -14.11 -2.89
N ILE A 834 -7.43 -13.13 -2.30
CA ILE A 834 -8.04 -11.86 -1.86
C ILE A 834 -8.57 -11.05 -3.04
N HIS A 835 -7.79 -10.91 -4.13
CA HIS A 835 -8.26 -10.21 -5.33
C HIS A 835 -9.43 -10.90 -6.03
N ALA A 836 -9.58 -12.22 -5.84
CA ALA A 836 -10.75 -12.96 -6.29
C ALA A 836 -11.95 -12.87 -5.32
N GLY A 837 -11.90 -11.99 -4.32
CA GLY A 837 -12.95 -11.78 -3.33
C GLY A 837 -13.07 -12.87 -2.27
N ARG A 838 -12.08 -13.76 -2.15
CA ARG A 838 -12.06 -14.84 -1.15
C ARG A 838 -11.25 -14.41 0.08
N LEU A 839 -11.55 -15.02 1.22
CA LEU A 839 -10.78 -14.81 2.45
C LEU A 839 -9.47 -15.60 2.41
N TRP A 840 -8.45 -15.05 3.06
CA TRP A 840 -7.19 -15.74 3.33
C TRP A 840 -6.76 -15.52 4.77
N TYR A 841 -6.63 -16.58 5.55
CA TYR A 841 -5.90 -16.59 6.81
C TYR A 841 -5.42 -18.01 7.12
N CYS A 842 -4.23 -18.10 7.73
CA CYS A 842 -3.65 -19.37 8.15
C CYS A 842 -4.18 -19.79 9.53
N PRO A 843 -4.13 -21.10 9.88
CA PRO A 843 -4.50 -21.56 11.21
C PRO A 843 -3.75 -20.81 12.32
N ARG A 844 -4.46 -20.31 13.33
CA ARG A 844 -3.88 -19.55 14.44
C ARG A 844 -4.43 -20.03 15.78
N LEU A 845 -3.54 -20.38 16.70
CA LEU A 845 -3.90 -20.69 18.08
C LEU A 845 -4.47 -19.44 18.76
N SER A 846 -5.73 -19.48 19.18
CA SER A 846 -6.44 -18.32 19.76
C SER A 846 -6.57 -18.38 21.27
N SER A 847 -6.78 -19.57 21.83
CA SER A 847 -6.96 -19.77 23.27
C SER A 847 -6.68 -21.23 23.64
N ALA A 848 -6.42 -21.46 24.93
CA ALA A 848 -6.25 -22.79 25.48
C ALA A 848 -6.88 -22.87 26.87
N THR A 849 -7.63 -23.93 27.12
CA THR A 849 -8.18 -24.25 28.44
C THR A 849 -7.64 -25.58 28.96
N ILE A 850 -7.59 -25.76 30.27
CA ILE A 850 -7.14 -27.01 30.89
C ILE A 850 -8.18 -27.57 31.84
N ARG A 851 -8.36 -28.89 31.75
CA ARG A 851 -9.09 -29.71 32.73
C ARG A 851 -8.26 -30.95 33.02
N ASP A 852 -7.88 -31.12 34.29
CA ASP A 852 -6.99 -32.20 34.73
C ASP A 852 -5.68 -32.22 33.91
N ALA A 853 -5.32 -33.37 33.33
CA ALA A 853 -4.13 -33.55 32.49
C ALA A 853 -4.40 -33.30 30.99
N THR A 854 -5.50 -32.63 30.64
CA THR A 854 -5.89 -32.38 29.24
C THR A 854 -6.04 -30.90 28.95
N ILE A 855 -5.26 -30.40 27.99
CA ILE A 855 -5.41 -29.05 27.44
C ILE A 855 -6.25 -29.13 26.17
N THR A 856 -7.27 -28.27 26.08
CA THR A 856 -8.06 -28.06 24.87
C THR A 856 -7.65 -26.73 24.25
N ALA A 857 -7.02 -26.78 23.08
CA ALA A 857 -6.52 -25.63 22.35
C ALA A 857 -7.44 -25.32 21.16
N TYR A 858 -7.83 -24.07 21.02
CA TYR A 858 -8.73 -23.60 19.97
C TYR A 858 -7.94 -22.86 18.91
N PHE A 859 -8.20 -23.19 17.64
CA PHE A 859 -7.62 -22.50 16.50
C PHE A 859 -8.69 -21.74 15.73
N LEU A 860 -8.31 -20.56 15.23
CA LEU A 860 -8.98 -19.93 14.12
C LEU A 860 -8.39 -20.54 12.84
N SER A 861 -9.19 -21.25 12.07
CA SER A 861 -8.80 -21.84 10.77
C SER A 861 -9.97 -21.80 9.81
N MET A 862 -9.69 -21.75 8.51
CA MET A 862 -10.74 -21.73 7.49
C MET A 862 -11.44 -23.09 7.38
N SER A 863 -10.73 -24.17 7.67
CA SER A 863 -11.19 -25.55 7.63
C SER A 863 -10.61 -26.38 8.78
N ASP A 864 -10.91 -27.68 8.80
CA ASP A 864 -10.47 -28.59 9.85
C ASP A 864 -8.95 -28.71 9.90
N LEU A 865 -8.41 -28.77 11.11
CA LEU A 865 -6.99 -28.96 11.34
C LEU A 865 -6.60 -30.39 11.00
N MET A 866 -5.44 -30.52 10.36
CA MET A 866 -4.81 -31.79 10.11
C MET A 866 -3.31 -31.70 10.34
N ILE A 867 -2.70 -32.86 10.57
CA ILE A 867 -1.27 -33.04 10.62
C ILE A 867 -0.89 -34.19 9.70
N PRO A 868 0.15 -34.06 8.85
CA PRO A 868 0.66 -35.19 8.08
C PRO A 868 1.09 -36.35 9.00
N ALA A 869 1.00 -37.59 8.54
CA ALA A 869 1.35 -38.77 9.35
C ALA A 869 2.80 -38.75 9.87
N ALA A 870 3.73 -38.11 9.15
CA ALA A 870 5.12 -37.89 9.55
C ALA A 870 5.40 -36.46 10.04
N GLY A 871 4.35 -35.67 10.27
CA GLY A 871 4.44 -34.26 10.66
C GLY A 871 4.66 -34.08 12.16
N GLU A 872 5.38 -33.01 12.54
CA GLU A 872 5.52 -32.59 13.92
C GLU A 872 4.41 -31.61 14.31
N HIS A 873 3.74 -31.84 15.44
CA HIS A 873 2.64 -30.97 15.87
C HIS A 873 3.09 -29.55 16.25
N GLY A 874 4.38 -29.35 16.56
CA GLY A 874 4.93 -28.03 16.90
C GLY A 874 4.42 -27.38 18.17
N LEU A 875 3.43 -27.98 18.85
CA LEU A 875 2.92 -27.55 20.15
C LEU A 875 3.93 -27.79 21.28
N SER A 876 4.14 -26.80 22.13
CA SER A 876 4.97 -26.91 23.35
C SER A 876 4.31 -26.18 24.51
N ILE A 877 4.66 -26.54 25.74
CA ILE A 877 4.12 -25.90 26.94
C ILE A 877 5.28 -25.33 27.75
N THR A 878 5.18 -24.04 28.07
CA THR A 878 6.11 -23.35 28.96
C THR A 878 5.43 -23.02 30.29
N GLY A 879 6.22 -22.90 31.36
CA GLY A 879 5.72 -22.58 32.71
C GLY A 879 5.37 -23.79 33.58
N ILE A 880 5.58 -25.01 33.09
CA ILE A 880 5.45 -26.24 33.89
C ILE A 880 6.55 -26.29 34.95
N THR A 881 6.17 -26.45 36.23
CA THR A 881 7.11 -26.53 37.36
C THR A 881 7.32 -27.94 37.90
N ASN A 882 6.42 -28.88 37.59
CA ASN A 882 6.43 -30.25 38.13
C ASN A 882 6.87 -31.33 37.11
N GLY A 883 7.53 -30.94 36.02
CA GLY A 883 8.12 -31.88 35.04
C GLY A 883 7.13 -32.66 34.18
N VAL A 884 5.84 -32.27 34.16
CA VAL A 884 4.83 -32.85 33.27
C VAL A 884 5.22 -32.63 31.80
N THR A 885 4.99 -33.65 30.96
CA THR A 885 5.32 -33.63 29.53
C THR A 885 4.09 -33.90 28.67
N VAL A 886 4.12 -33.46 27.41
CA VAL A 886 3.10 -33.78 26.41
C VAL A 886 3.25 -35.25 25.99
N THR A 887 2.18 -36.03 26.12
CA THR A 887 2.17 -37.46 25.75
C THR A 887 1.42 -37.73 24.46
N ASN A 888 0.41 -36.92 24.14
CA ASN A 888 -0.37 -37.05 22.92
C ASN A 888 -0.93 -35.70 22.45
N VAL A 889 -1.09 -35.55 21.13
CA VAL A 889 -1.80 -34.44 20.50
C VAL A 889 -2.78 -35.02 19.48
N ALA A 890 -4.06 -34.80 19.69
CA ALA A 890 -5.13 -35.19 18.77
C ALA A 890 -5.79 -33.95 18.17
N LEU A 891 -6.04 -33.96 16.86
CA LEU A 891 -6.74 -32.89 16.16
C LEU A 891 -8.16 -33.34 15.82
N ALA A 892 -9.15 -32.49 16.10
CA ALA A 892 -10.54 -32.72 15.75
C ALA A 892 -11.22 -31.39 15.41
N GLY A 893 -11.67 -31.24 14.16
CA GLY A 893 -12.20 -29.96 13.68
C GLY A 893 -11.17 -28.85 13.84
N ARG A 894 -11.54 -27.76 14.55
CA ARG A 894 -10.65 -26.61 14.84
C ARG A 894 -10.00 -26.66 16.22
N ILE A 895 -9.96 -27.84 16.82
CA ILE A 895 -9.49 -28.05 18.19
C ILE A 895 -8.30 -29.01 18.17
N ALA A 896 -7.29 -28.69 18.97
CA ALA A 896 -6.23 -29.62 19.33
C ALA A 896 -6.39 -30.02 20.81
N THR A 897 -6.51 -31.32 21.06
CA THR A 897 -6.53 -31.90 22.40
C THR A 897 -5.13 -32.40 22.74
N ILE A 898 -4.50 -31.78 23.73
CA ILE A 898 -3.16 -32.13 24.20
C ILE A 898 -3.29 -32.90 25.52
N THR A 899 -2.88 -34.16 25.51
CA THR A 899 -2.81 -34.99 26.72
C THR A 899 -1.43 -34.87 27.35
N LEU A 900 -1.41 -34.74 28.67
CA LEU A 900 -0.20 -34.60 29.46
C LEU A 900 0.05 -35.86 30.29
N SER A 901 1.31 -36.06 30.72
CA SER A 901 1.70 -37.18 31.59
C SER A 901 1.13 -37.11 33.01
N GLY A 902 0.55 -35.96 33.39
CA GLY A 902 -0.07 -35.69 34.68
C GLY A 902 -0.63 -34.27 34.73
N ASN A 903 -1.19 -33.87 35.88
CA ASN A 903 -1.71 -32.51 36.08
C ASN A 903 -0.55 -31.51 36.17
N PRO A 904 -0.42 -30.53 35.26
CA PRO A 904 0.67 -29.56 35.30
C PRO A 904 0.45 -28.50 36.39
N THR A 905 1.54 -27.95 36.92
CA THR A 905 1.52 -26.81 37.86
C THR A 905 2.32 -25.64 37.30
N GLY A 906 1.95 -24.41 37.65
CA GLY A 906 2.64 -23.17 37.27
C GLY A 906 1.83 -22.26 36.34
N ASP A 907 2.46 -21.18 35.86
CA ASP A 907 1.86 -20.22 34.93
C ASP A 907 2.00 -20.73 33.50
N LEU A 908 1.01 -21.52 33.08
CA LEU A 908 1.08 -22.29 31.84
C LEU A 908 0.84 -21.41 30.61
N LYS A 909 1.70 -21.58 29.60
CA LYS A 909 1.48 -21.08 28.24
C LYS A 909 1.60 -22.20 27.23
N LEU A 910 0.64 -22.29 26.33
CA LEU A 910 0.67 -23.17 25.17
C LEU A 910 1.23 -22.39 23.98
N ASN A 911 2.27 -22.93 23.37
CA ASN A 911 2.94 -22.35 22.22
C ASN A 911 2.73 -23.23 20.98
N CYS A 912 2.63 -22.61 19.81
CA CYS A 912 2.61 -23.28 18.50
C CYS A 912 3.78 -22.74 17.67
N ALA A 913 4.62 -23.63 17.14
CA ALA A 913 5.81 -23.27 16.34
C ALA A 913 6.70 -22.19 17.00
N TRP A 914 6.78 -22.19 18.34
CA TRP A 914 7.50 -21.18 19.11
C TRP A 914 7.98 -21.75 20.45
N GLY A 915 9.06 -21.17 20.99
CA GLY A 915 9.53 -21.43 22.36
C GLY A 915 10.13 -22.81 22.62
N ARG A 916 10.42 -23.62 21.60
CA ARG A 916 11.09 -24.92 21.76
C ARG A 916 12.60 -24.71 21.90
N THR A 917 13.24 -25.47 22.79
CA THR A 917 14.71 -25.53 22.94
C THR A 917 15.25 -26.93 22.63
N GLY A 918 16.43 -27.04 21.99
CA GLY A 918 17.04 -28.33 21.64
C GLY A 918 18.23 -28.22 20.68
N ASN A 919 18.83 -29.37 20.31
CA ASN A 919 20.00 -29.42 19.42
C ASN A 919 19.56 -29.68 17.96
N PRO A 920 19.79 -28.76 17.02
CA PRO A 920 19.25 -28.88 15.67
C PRO A 920 20.10 -29.74 14.75
N THR A 921 19.55 -30.84 14.27
CA THR A 921 20.12 -31.62 13.16
C THR A 921 19.31 -31.50 11.86
N GLY A 922 18.15 -30.83 11.91
CA GLY A 922 17.23 -30.70 10.77
C GLY A 922 17.53 -29.54 9.83
N ALA A 923 17.09 -29.65 8.58
CA ALA A 923 17.20 -28.61 7.56
C ALA A 923 16.21 -27.43 7.75
N ARG A 924 15.17 -27.62 8.57
CA ARG A 924 14.16 -26.60 8.88
C ARG A 924 14.45 -25.89 10.21
N PRO A 925 13.87 -24.70 10.43
CA PRO A 925 13.89 -24.03 11.73
C PRO A 925 13.41 -24.93 12.86
N PHE A 926 13.94 -24.74 14.06
CA PHE A 926 13.62 -25.60 15.21
C PHE A 926 12.22 -25.30 15.75
N ASN A 927 11.85 -24.02 15.77
CA ASN A 927 10.52 -23.54 16.09
C ASN A 927 9.62 -23.69 14.85
N ARG A 928 9.02 -24.88 14.69
CA ARG A 928 8.17 -25.24 13.54
C ARG A 928 6.92 -26.02 13.96
N SER A 929 5.90 -26.01 13.11
CA SER A 929 4.69 -26.83 13.19
C SER A 929 4.31 -27.33 11.80
N ASP A 930 3.85 -28.57 11.69
CA ASP A 930 3.20 -29.12 10.49
C ASP A 930 1.67 -29.20 10.66
N ILE A 931 1.10 -28.60 11.72
CA ILE A 931 -0.35 -28.39 11.82
C ILE A 931 -0.76 -27.44 10.70
N ARG A 932 -1.77 -27.83 9.93
CA ARG A 932 -2.31 -27.07 8.82
C ARG A 932 -3.82 -27.26 8.73
N ASP A 933 -4.46 -26.53 7.85
CA ASP A 933 -5.83 -26.84 7.45
C ASP A 933 -5.89 -27.62 6.13
N ASP A 934 -7.09 -27.83 5.58
CA ASP A 934 -7.31 -28.64 4.39
C ASP A 934 -6.95 -27.96 3.06
N PHE A 935 -6.53 -26.68 3.07
CA PHE A 935 -6.15 -26.00 1.85
C PHE A 935 -4.88 -26.60 1.28
N TRP A 936 -4.93 -26.91 -0.01
CA TRP A 936 -3.76 -27.32 -0.75
C TRP A 936 -3.81 -26.80 -2.20
N GLU A 937 -2.65 -26.44 -2.73
CA GLU A 937 -2.49 -26.12 -4.15
C GLU A 937 -1.13 -26.62 -4.65
N PRO A 938 -1.06 -27.37 -5.76
CA PRO A 938 0.22 -27.75 -6.37
C PRO A 938 1.03 -26.51 -6.73
N SER A 939 2.33 -26.54 -6.45
CA SER A 939 3.25 -25.53 -6.95
C SER A 939 3.33 -25.61 -8.47
N ARG A 940 3.26 -24.45 -9.11
CA ARG A 940 3.37 -24.30 -10.57
C ARG A 940 4.82 -24.21 -11.02
N ILE A 941 5.75 -24.09 -10.07
CA ILE A 941 7.16 -23.85 -10.32
C ILE A 941 8.00 -25.05 -9.89
N LEU A 942 7.62 -25.70 -8.79
CA LEU A 942 8.16 -26.98 -8.35
C LEU A 942 7.05 -28.02 -8.39
N PRO A 943 6.88 -28.76 -9.51
CA PRO A 943 5.76 -29.68 -9.70
C PRO A 943 5.60 -30.77 -8.62
N HIS A 944 6.66 -31.05 -7.86
CA HIS A 944 6.66 -32.03 -6.76
C HIS A 944 6.31 -31.42 -5.39
N HIS A 945 6.06 -30.11 -5.31
CA HIS A 945 5.67 -29.43 -4.09
C HIS A 945 4.18 -29.08 -4.09
N VAL A 946 3.58 -29.08 -2.89
CA VAL A 946 2.21 -28.65 -2.65
C VAL A 946 2.21 -27.60 -1.55
N HIS A 947 1.59 -26.45 -1.82
CA HIS A 947 1.36 -25.38 -0.85
C HIS A 947 0.27 -25.76 0.12
N PHE A 948 0.44 -25.38 1.39
CA PHE A 948 -0.57 -25.54 2.43
C PHE A 948 -0.64 -24.28 3.30
N ARG A 949 -1.78 -24.03 3.93
CA ARG A 949 -1.89 -23.01 4.99
C ARG A 949 -1.49 -23.61 6.33
N GLN A 950 -0.28 -23.27 6.76
CA GLN A 950 0.37 -23.84 7.93
C GLN A 950 0.11 -22.97 9.17
N ALA A 951 0.04 -23.61 10.34
CA ALA A 951 -0.27 -22.94 11.58
C ALA A 951 0.80 -21.89 11.94
N LEU A 952 0.34 -20.71 12.30
CA LEU A 952 1.22 -19.57 12.59
C LEU A 952 1.87 -19.69 13.97
N PRO A 953 3.09 -19.13 14.15
CA PRO A 953 3.68 -18.94 15.47
C PRO A 953 2.72 -18.26 16.45
N ALA A 954 2.54 -18.85 17.63
CA ALA A 954 1.63 -18.32 18.65
C ALA A 954 2.05 -18.74 20.06
N SER A 955 1.64 -17.96 21.06
CA SER A 955 1.81 -18.24 22.49
C SER A 955 0.58 -17.71 23.23
N VAL A 956 -0.22 -18.60 23.83
CA VAL A 956 -1.42 -18.23 24.59
C VAL A 956 -1.34 -18.75 26.03
N SER A 957 -1.86 -17.98 26.98
CA SER A 957 -2.01 -18.46 28.36
C SER A 957 -3.05 -19.59 28.42
N VAL A 958 -2.77 -20.61 29.23
CA VAL A 958 -3.72 -21.71 29.47
C VAL A 958 -4.56 -21.37 30.69
N THR A 959 -5.88 -21.26 30.51
CA THR A 959 -6.81 -20.94 31.62
C THR A 959 -7.52 -22.20 32.11
N ALA A 960 -7.98 -22.23 33.36
CA ALA A 960 -8.86 -23.31 33.83
C ALA A 960 -10.15 -23.32 32.99
N ALA A 961 -10.62 -24.51 32.61
CA ALA A 961 -11.83 -24.73 31.82
C ALA A 961 -13.13 -24.50 32.60
#